data_AF-A0A535W0M6-F1
#
_entry.id   AF-A0A535W0M6-F1
#
_cell.length_a   1.000
_cell.length_b   1.000
_cell.length_c   1.000
_cell.angle_alpha   90.00
_cell.angle_beta   90.00
_cell.angle_gamma   90.00
#
_symmetry.space_group_name_H-M   'P 1'
#
loop_
_entity.id
_entity.type
_entity.pdbx_description
1 polymer ?
#
loop_
_entity_poly.entity_id
_entity_poly.type
_entity_poly.pdbx_seq_one_letter_code
_entity_poly.pdbx_strand_id
1 'polypeptide(L)'
;MIETLQGGRDAFTRHAWAEAVEAFTAADRDTGLSPEDLELLGSAAWWSGHPDESNEALERAFAAHDEAGHRPEAARVAMNLAYQAFRGLAVSVGGGWLARAERLLADHPESPAHAGLAVFQAAASMMGGRWEEGIALADQAMDTARRVAFPDVLYAAMSFKGMAEVFIGKVKEGLADLDEAAAAASSGELELRTASDIYCTVLAACRNVGDLERAGQWAAEGERWMRRNGAAGYPGICRVHRAELKMLHGHWSEAEQETRQACEELRRFRLMDALGFAEYQIGEIRLRMGDLDGAAEAFDRAYENGHDAQPGLALLQLERGEVADARRSIDRALAAAAGVGGVADQTTRGRLLPAQVDIALAAGDLETARKAVEELEAIAADFDRPLFHAGALTARGELLLGEDKASEASPVLSQSWRLWQTSDLPYESARARLRYAEAVAAEGDAATARRDVLAARATFERLGATLDLQRVDKLLGEGAGTGGPARESDRVTRTFMFTDIVTSTDLVGVIGDEAWAEVLRWHDRELRVAIAEHRGDEVDHTGDGFFVAFERPADAIEGAVDIQRRLVRHRREHGFAPSIRIGLHAAEATRKGRNFTGQGVHVAARIGAAAGKDEILVSAATAAAAGRIRFGLAAPRPVTLKGVKEPIEVQSVDWR
;
A
#
# COMPACT_ATOMS: atom_id res chain seq x y z
N MET A 1 31.80 24.12 -17.64
CA MET A 1 32.69 24.59 -16.55
C MET A 1 31.94 25.52 -15.60
N ILE A 2 31.69 26.80 -15.93
CA ILE A 2 30.63 27.60 -15.26
C ILE A 2 29.26 27.06 -15.65
N GLU A 3 29.11 26.59 -16.90
CA GLU A 3 27.89 25.96 -17.42
C GLU A 3 27.49 24.68 -16.67
N THR A 4 28.44 23.92 -16.11
CA THR A 4 28.15 22.67 -15.40
C THR A 4 27.68 22.94 -13.97
N LEU A 5 28.30 23.88 -13.26
CA LEU A 5 27.83 24.32 -11.94
C LEU A 5 26.48 25.04 -12.02
N GLN A 6 26.32 25.96 -12.97
CA GLN A 6 25.05 26.64 -13.18
C GLN A 6 23.97 25.65 -13.63
N GLY A 7 24.31 24.68 -14.48
CA GLY A 7 23.41 23.58 -14.86
C GLY A 7 22.93 22.79 -13.64
N GLY A 8 23.81 22.49 -12.67
CA GLY A 8 23.44 21.84 -11.42
C GLY A 8 22.46 22.65 -10.57
N ARG A 9 22.69 23.97 -10.43
CA ARG A 9 21.78 24.87 -9.70
C ARG A 9 20.42 25.01 -10.39
N ASP A 10 20.42 25.08 -11.72
CA ASP A 10 19.20 25.17 -12.52
C ASP A 10 18.39 23.86 -12.45
N ALA A 11 19.07 22.71 -12.51
CA ALA A 11 18.46 21.39 -12.31
C ALA A 11 17.88 21.25 -10.90
N PHE A 12 18.61 21.69 -9.87
CA PHE A 12 18.14 21.71 -8.48
C PHE A 12 16.86 22.54 -8.33
N THR A 13 16.85 23.75 -8.89
CA THR A 13 15.69 24.67 -8.83
C THR A 13 14.44 24.09 -9.49
N ARG A 14 14.61 23.27 -10.53
CA ARG A 14 13.50 22.56 -11.20
C ARG A 14 13.22 21.18 -10.60
N HIS A 15 13.86 20.82 -9.49
CA HIS A 15 13.72 19.53 -8.82
C HIS A 15 14.15 18.32 -9.68
N ALA A 16 15.01 18.53 -10.68
CA ALA A 16 15.64 17.48 -11.48
C ALA A 16 16.83 16.89 -10.71
N TRP A 17 16.54 16.15 -9.63
CA TRP A 17 17.53 15.78 -8.63
C TRP A 17 18.70 14.96 -9.18
N ALA A 18 18.43 13.96 -10.02
CA ALA A 18 19.49 13.14 -10.62
C ALA A 18 20.41 13.97 -11.53
N GLU A 19 19.83 14.85 -12.36
CA GLU A 19 20.58 15.79 -13.20
C GLU A 19 21.43 16.75 -12.35
N ALA A 20 20.86 17.24 -11.24
CA ALA A 20 21.58 18.10 -10.30
C ALA A 20 22.76 17.36 -9.65
N VAL A 21 22.58 16.12 -9.20
CA VAL A 21 23.66 15.29 -8.63
C VAL A 21 24.78 15.09 -9.65
N GLU A 22 24.44 14.70 -10.88
CA GLU A 22 25.44 14.51 -11.95
C GLU A 22 26.23 15.78 -12.23
N ALA A 23 25.53 16.91 -12.38
CA ALA A 23 26.14 18.20 -12.68
C ALA A 23 27.02 18.73 -11.53
N PHE A 24 26.55 18.66 -10.29
CA PHE A 24 27.33 19.06 -9.12
C PHE A 24 28.54 18.14 -8.91
N THR A 25 28.39 16.83 -9.05
CA THR A 25 29.49 15.87 -8.93
C THR A 25 30.57 16.12 -9.99
N ALA A 26 30.16 16.44 -11.22
CA ALA A 26 31.09 16.81 -12.29
C ALA A 26 31.84 18.11 -11.96
N ALA A 27 31.14 19.14 -11.49
CA ALA A 27 31.75 20.40 -11.09
C ALA A 27 32.72 20.24 -9.89
N ASP A 28 32.37 19.39 -8.93
CA ASP A 28 33.19 19.12 -7.75
C ASP A 28 34.54 18.48 -8.10
N ARG A 29 34.56 17.55 -9.06
CA ARG A 29 35.80 16.91 -9.52
C ARG A 29 36.77 17.88 -10.20
N ASP A 30 36.24 18.89 -10.88
CA ASP A 30 37.05 19.81 -11.69
C ASP A 30 37.66 20.93 -10.84
N THR A 31 36.84 21.57 -9.98
CA THR A 31 37.24 22.79 -9.25
C THR A 31 36.99 22.76 -7.76
N GLY A 32 36.32 21.71 -7.25
CA GLY A 32 35.69 21.72 -5.93
C GLY A 32 34.44 22.60 -5.89
N LEU A 33 33.54 22.30 -4.96
CA LEU A 33 32.33 23.07 -4.70
C LEU A 33 32.49 24.03 -3.52
N SER A 34 31.72 25.12 -3.52
CA SER A 34 31.59 25.98 -2.34
C SER A 34 30.81 25.25 -1.23
N PRO A 35 30.86 25.73 0.02
CA PRO A 35 30.03 25.18 1.09
C PRO A 35 28.55 25.12 0.70
N GLU A 36 28.01 26.18 0.09
CA GLU A 36 26.61 26.26 -0.32
C GLU A 36 26.27 25.26 -1.43
N ASP A 37 27.15 25.09 -2.41
CA ASP A 37 26.93 24.11 -3.50
C ASP A 37 27.06 22.66 -3.00
N LEU A 38 27.89 22.40 -2.00
CA LEU A 38 27.95 21.09 -1.33
C LEU A 38 26.64 20.75 -0.61
N GLU A 39 25.96 21.76 -0.04
CA GLU A 39 24.65 21.55 0.56
C GLU A 39 23.56 21.28 -0.47
N LEU A 40 23.62 21.93 -1.64
CA LEU A 40 22.73 21.65 -2.77
C LEU A 40 22.96 20.24 -3.32
N LEU A 41 24.23 19.83 -3.48
CA LEU A 41 24.58 18.46 -3.85
C LEU A 41 24.04 17.47 -2.81
N GLY A 42 24.27 17.72 -1.52
CA GLY A 42 23.79 16.87 -0.44
C GLY A 42 22.27 16.73 -0.45
N SER A 43 21.55 17.83 -0.69
CA SER A 43 20.08 17.82 -0.80
C SER A 43 19.59 17.10 -2.06
N ALA A 44 20.23 17.30 -3.21
CA ALA A 44 19.88 16.59 -4.45
C ALA A 44 20.14 15.08 -4.36
N ALA A 45 21.25 14.69 -3.74
CA ALA A 45 21.60 13.29 -3.49
C ALA A 45 20.56 12.62 -2.59
N TRP A 46 20.13 13.31 -1.52
CA TRP A 46 19.04 12.85 -0.66
C TRP A 46 17.76 12.59 -1.46
N TRP A 47 17.29 13.58 -2.23
CA TRP A 47 16.06 13.44 -3.01
C TRP A 47 16.15 12.45 -4.17
N SER A 48 17.35 12.10 -4.61
CA SER A 48 17.61 11.06 -5.62
C SER A 48 17.76 9.66 -5.02
N GLY A 49 17.67 9.50 -3.69
CA GLY A 49 17.80 8.20 -3.02
C GLY A 49 19.24 7.73 -2.79
N HIS A 50 20.19 8.67 -2.67
CA HIS A 50 21.61 8.42 -2.39
C HIS A 50 22.01 9.02 -1.03
N PRO A 51 21.57 8.44 0.11
CA PRO A 51 21.80 9.02 1.44
C PRO A 51 23.27 9.02 1.87
N ASP A 52 24.07 8.04 1.44
CA ASP A 52 25.51 8.00 1.75
C ASP A 52 26.24 9.17 1.04
N GLU A 53 25.98 9.40 -0.25
CA GLU A 53 26.50 10.56 -1.00
C GLU A 53 26.00 11.89 -0.42
N SER A 54 24.75 11.93 0.07
CA SER A 54 24.21 13.10 0.77
C SER A 54 25.01 13.42 2.02
N ASN A 55 25.29 12.42 2.87
CA ASN A 55 26.06 12.60 4.10
C ASN A 55 27.49 13.05 3.79
N GLU A 56 28.17 12.44 2.82
CA GLU A 56 29.54 12.82 2.44
C GLU A 56 29.62 14.30 1.98
N ALA A 57 28.66 14.74 1.16
CA ALA A 57 28.59 16.13 0.72
C ALA A 57 28.31 17.10 1.89
N LEU A 58 27.41 16.74 2.80
CA LEU A 58 27.08 17.56 3.97
C LEU A 58 28.19 17.59 5.01
N GLU A 59 28.94 16.51 5.22
CA GLU A 59 30.11 16.50 6.11
C GLU A 59 31.20 17.46 5.60
N ARG A 60 31.40 17.51 4.28
CA ARG A 60 32.30 18.47 3.63
C ARG A 60 31.78 19.89 3.73
N ALA A 61 30.48 20.12 3.51
CA ALA A 61 29.86 21.43 3.67
C ALA A 61 30.02 21.95 5.11
N PHE A 62 29.80 21.08 6.11
CA PHE A 62 29.98 21.38 7.51
C PHE A 62 31.42 21.84 7.78
N ALA A 63 32.42 21.05 7.34
CA ALA A 63 33.82 21.36 7.57
C ALA A 63 34.21 22.72 6.94
N ALA A 64 33.75 22.97 5.72
CA ALA A 64 34.06 24.21 5.01
C ALA A 64 33.40 25.45 5.67
N HIS A 65 32.15 25.35 6.16
CA HIS A 65 31.52 26.42 6.93
C HIS A 65 32.18 26.66 8.29
N ASP A 66 32.58 25.59 9.00
CA ASP A 66 33.28 25.66 10.29
C ASP A 66 34.65 26.35 10.13
N GLU A 67 35.41 25.97 9.10
CA GLU A 67 36.70 26.60 8.75
C GLU A 67 36.55 28.08 8.34
N ALA A 68 35.48 28.42 7.63
CA ALA A 68 35.17 29.81 7.26
C ALA A 68 34.63 30.65 8.42
N GLY A 69 34.32 30.04 9.57
CA GLY A 69 33.72 30.72 10.72
C GLY A 69 32.23 31.06 10.55
N HIS A 70 31.56 30.48 9.56
CA HIS A 70 30.12 30.61 9.31
C HIS A 70 29.32 29.73 10.28
N ARG A 71 29.33 30.12 11.57
CA ARG A 71 28.81 29.28 12.66
C ARG A 71 27.32 28.91 12.50
N PRO A 72 26.41 29.84 12.13
CA PRO A 72 24.99 29.48 11.93
C PRO A 72 24.78 28.46 10.80
N GLU A 73 25.49 28.61 9.69
CA GLU A 73 25.43 27.72 8.54
C GLU A 73 26.01 26.34 8.88
N ALA A 74 27.18 26.29 9.52
CA ALA A 74 27.77 25.05 10.02
C ALA A 74 26.82 24.33 11.01
N ALA A 75 26.18 25.06 11.91
CA ALA A 75 25.20 24.48 12.83
C ALA A 75 23.98 23.91 12.09
N ARG A 76 23.48 24.58 11.05
CA ARG A 76 22.38 24.08 10.21
C ARG A 76 22.75 22.78 9.48
N VAL A 77 23.96 22.72 8.92
CA VAL A 77 24.45 21.49 8.26
C VAL A 77 24.61 20.34 9.28
N ALA A 78 25.15 20.62 10.47
CA ALA A 78 25.24 19.65 11.54
C ALA A 78 23.86 19.11 11.97
N MET A 79 22.84 19.97 12.06
CA MET A 79 21.46 19.54 12.33
C MET A 79 20.90 18.64 11.22
N ASN A 80 21.22 18.91 9.96
CA ASN A 80 20.82 18.05 8.83
C ASN A 80 21.47 16.65 8.94
N LEU A 81 22.76 16.58 9.22
CA LEU A 81 23.47 15.32 9.49
C LEU A 81 22.89 14.60 10.71
N ALA A 82 22.54 15.33 11.77
CA ALA A 82 21.88 14.76 12.95
C ALA A 82 20.53 14.11 12.59
N TYR A 83 19.69 14.82 11.84
CA TYR A 83 18.42 14.31 11.34
C TYR A 83 18.59 13.01 10.53
N GLN A 84 19.51 12.99 9.56
CA GLN A 84 19.74 11.80 8.74
C GLN A 84 20.22 10.62 9.58
N ALA A 85 21.11 10.86 10.55
CA ALA A 85 21.56 9.83 11.48
C ALA A 85 20.42 9.29 12.37
N PHE A 86 19.56 10.15 12.90
CA PHE A 86 18.39 9.70 13.69
C PHE A 86 17.42 8.87 12.86
N ARG A 87 17.17 9.28 11.61
CA ARG A 87 16.34 8.52 10.66
C ARG A 87 16.93 7.13 10.37
N GLY A 88 18.25 7.02 10.27
CA GLY A 88 18.96 5.74 10.13
C GLY A 88 19.20 4.97 11.44
N LEU A 89 18.53 5.32 12.54
CA LEU A 89 18.69 4.72 13.89
C LEU A 89 20.10 4.83 14.49
N ALA A 90 20.96 5.69 13.95
CA ALA A 90 22.30 5.96 14.45
C ALA A 90 22.28 7.03 15.56
N VAL A 91 21.57 6.75 16.66
CA VAL A 91 21.27 7.72 17.73
C VAL A 91 22.53 8.42 18.28
N SER A 92 23.62 7.67 18.52
CA SER A 92 24.86 8.25 19.04
C SER A 92 25.56 9.18 18.03
N VAL A 93 25.49 8.85 16.74
CA VAL A 93 26.04 9.69 15.67
C VAL A 93 25.23 10.98 15.56
N GLY A 94 23.89 10.87 15.56
CA GLY A 94 23.00 12.02 15.53
C GLY A 94 23.17 12.95 16.72
N GLY A 95 23.28 12.38 17.94
CA GLY A 95 23.57 13.14 19.16
C GLY A 95 24.92 13.86 19.10
N GLY A 96 25.95 13.24 18.50
CA GLY A 96 27.24 13.87 18.29
C GLY A 96 27.18 15.10 17.39
N TRP A 97 26.46 15.02 16.26
CA TRP A 97 26.25 16.15 15.37
C TRP A 97 25.42 17.28 16.02
N LEU A 98 24.36 16.92 16.74
CA LEU A 98 23.54 17.90 17.46
C LEU A 98 24.35 18.66 18.52
N ALA A 99 25.20 17.97 19.28
CA ALA A 99 26.11 18.60 20.25
C ALA A 99 27.12 19.57 19.60
N ARG A 100 27.53 19.31 18.34
CA ARG A 100 28.35 20.28 17.58
C ARG A 100 27.55 21.53 17.24
N ALA A 101 26.30 21.38 16.79
CA ALA A 101 25.42 22.51 16.48
C ALA A 101 25.18 23.37 17.73
N GLU A 102 24.88 22.75 18.88
CA GLU A 102 24.73 23.45 20.17
C GLU A 102 25.96 24.28 20.53
N ARG A 103 27.15 23.68 20.44
CA ARG A 103 28.42 24.37 20.74
C ARG A 103 28.68 25.56 19.80
N LEU A 104 28.36 25.43 18.52
CA LEU A 104 28.54 26.50 17.54
C LEU A 104 27.65 27.72 17.83
N LEU A 105 26.47 27.47 18.40
CA LEU A 105 25.45 28.48 18.67
C LEU A 105 25.52 29.08 20.08
N ALA A 106 26.12 28.40 21.08
CA ALA A 106 26.08 28.78 22.49
C ALA A 106 26.39 30.26 22.81
N ASP A 107 27.36 30.86 22.11
CA ASP A 107 27.77 32.26 22.29
C ASP A 107 27.48 33.13 21.04
N HIS A 108 26.62 32.65 20.13
CA HIS A 108 26.27 33.36 18.91
C HIS A 108 24.99 34.18 19.11
N PRO A 109 24.85 35.39 18.52
CA PRO A 109 23.57 36.07 18.48
C PRO A 109 22.47 35.19 17.91
N GLU A 110 21.23 35.40 18.39
CA GLU A 110 20.06 34.66 17.92
C GLU A 110 19.96 34.67 16.38
N SER A 111 19.72 33.50 15.80
CA SER A 111 19.72 33.27 14.36
C SER A 111 18.70 32.18 13.99
N PRO A 112 18.35 32.01 12.71
CA PRO A 112 17.48 30.91 12.25
C PRO A 112 17.94 29.52 12.73
N ALA A 113 19.24 29.29 12.87
CA ALA A 113 19.80 28.04 13.36
C ALA A 113 19.43 27.74 14.83
N HIS A 114 19.25 28.76 15.67
CA HIS A 114 18.75 28.57 17.04
C HIS A 114 17.31 28.07 17.08
N ALA A 115 16.47 28.61 16.19
CA ALA A 115 15.09 28.16 16.06
C ALA A 115 15.05 26.68 15.61
N GLY A 116 15.89 26.31 14.63
CA GLY A 116 16.01 24.91 14.18
C GLY A 116 16.46 23.97 15.30
N LEU A 117 17.46 24.38 16.09
CA LEU A 117 17.96 23.59 17.21
C LEU A 117 16.86 23.34 18.27
N ALA A 118 16.04 24.35 18.56
CA ALA A 118 14.92 24.21 19.48
C ALA A 118 13.89 23.17 19.01
N VAL A 119 13.67 23.02 17.70
CA VAL A 119 12.81 21.94 17.15
C VAL A 119 13.39 20.56 17.42
N PHE A 120 14.70 20.36 17.26
CA PHE A 120 15.34 19.09 17.61
C PHE A 120 15.20 18.77 19.10
N GLN A 121 15.34 19.76 19.96
CA GLN A 121 15.16 19.61 21.41
C GLN A 121 13.71 19.23 21.75
N ALA A 122 12.73 19.91 21.13
CA ALA A 122 11.32 19.58 21.27
C ALA A 122 11.03 18.13 20.83
N ALA A 123 11.46 17.75 19.62
CA ALA A 123 11.28 16.41 19.08
C ALA A 123 11.96 15.33 19.94
N ALA A 124 13.19 15.57 20.41
CA ALA A 124 13.90 14.65 21.31
C ALA A 124 13.18 14.47 22.65
N SER A 125 12.58 15.54 23.18
CA SER A 125 11.77 15.47 24.40
C SER A 125 10.52 14.60 24.19
N MET A 126 9.80 14.82 23.08
CA MET A 126 8.63 14.04 22.69
C MET A 126 8.97 12.56 22.47
N MET A 127 10.03 12.25 21.73
CA MET A 127 10.50 10.87 21.53
C MET A 127 10.92 10.20 22.85
N GLY A 128 11.37 10.98 23.83
CA GLY A 128 11.66 10.52 25.18
C GLY A 128 10.42 10.39 26.09
N GLY A 129 9.20 10.56 25.54
CA GLY A 129 7.93 10.46 26.26
C GLY A 129 7.59 11.67 27.13
N ARG A 130 8.34 12.77 27.04
CA ARG A 130 8.11 14.00 27.82
C ARG A 130 7.31 15.01 27.01
N TRP A 131 6.04 14.68 26.78
CA TRP A 131 5.16 15.40 25.86
C TRP A 131 4.96 16.87 26.23
N GLU A 132 4.67 17.18 27.49
CA GLU A 132 4.42 18.55 27.94
C GLU A 132 5.67 19.43 27.83
N GLU A 133 6.85 18.87 28.17
CA GLU A 133 8.13 19.55 27.97
C GLU A 133 8.39 19.79 26.47
N GLY A 134 8.12 18.78 25.63
CA GLY A 134 8.22 18.89 24.19
C GLY A 134 7.32 19.98 23.60
N ILE A 135 6.08 20.08 24.05
CA ILE A 135 5.13 21.15 23.63
C ILE A 135 5.66 22.52 24.03
N ALA A 136 6.14 22.68 25.27
CA ALA A 136 6.70 23.95 25.72
C ALA A 136 7.96 24.36 24.92
N LEU A 137 8.81 23.40 24.58
CA LEU A 137 9.97 23.63 23.70
C LEU A 137 9.54 23.98 22.27
N ALA A 138 8.49 23.36 21.75
CA ALA A 138 7.94 23.69 20.44
C ALA A 138 7.37 25.13 20.41
N ASP A 139 6.65 25.56 21.45
CA ASP A 139 6.18 26.95 21.57
C ASP A 139 7.36 27.94 21.59
N GLN A 140 8.44 27.63 22.33
CA GLN A 140 9.67 28.45 22.32
C GLN A 140 10.35 28.48 20.94
N ALA A 141 10.36 27.36 20.23
CA ALA A 141 10.89 27.28 18.87
C ALA A 141 10.07 28.16 17.91
N MET A 142 8.73 28.12 18.01
CA MET A 142 7.81 28.95 17.22
C MET A 142 8.02 30.44 17.51
N ASP A 143 8.16 30.84 18.77
CA ASP A 143 8.42 32.24 19.14
C ASP A 143 9.77 32.75 18.64
N THR A 144 10.79 31.89 18.68
CA THR A 144 12.11 32.21 18.12
C THR A 144 12.03 32.32 16.60
N ALA A 145 11.36 31.37 15.93
CA ALA A 145 11.16 31.37 14.48
C ALA A 145 10.44 32.63 13.98
N ARG A 146 9.43 33.12 14.71
CA ARG A 146 8.74 34.39 14.42
C ARG A 146 9.69 35.60 14.52
N ARG A 147 10.51 35.66 15.57
CA ARG A 147 11.46 36.78 15.78
C ARG A 147 12.53 36.87 14.70
N VAL A 148 12.97 35.72 14.18
CA VAL A 148 13.98 35.63 13.11
C VAL A 148 13.39 35.47 11.71
N ALA A 149 12.06 35.55 11.57
CA ALA A 149 11.31 35.42 10.31
C ALA A 149 11.67 34.16 9.50
N PHE A 150 11.67 32.99 10.16
CA PHE A 150 12.02 31.71 9.53
C PHE A 150 10.82 30.74 9.47
N PRO A 151 10.04 30.76 8.37
CA PRO A 151 8.76 30.05 8.28
C PRO A 151 8.88 28.52 8.33
N ASP A 152 9.93 27.94 7.74
CA ASP A 152 10.16 26.49 7.78
C ASP A 152 10.14 25.92 9.21
N VAL A 153 10.92 26.54 10.09
CA VAL A 153 11.01 26.10 11.48
C VAL A 153 9.73 26.38 12.25
N LEU A 154 9.05 27.50 11.96
CA LEU A 154 7.78 27.83 12.59
C LEU A 154 6.74 26.73 12.36
N TYR A 155 6.54 26.34 11.10
CA TYR A 155 5.51 25.36 10.74
C TYR A 155 5.94 23.92 11.03
N ALA A 156 7.25 23.60 10.98
CA ALA A 156 7.76 22.34 11.48
C ALA A 156 7.46 22.16 12.98
N ALA A 157 7.80 23.17 13.80
CA ALA A 157 7.53 23.16 15.24
C ALA A 157 6.03 23.02 15.55
N MET A 158 5.19 23.78 14.82
CA MET A 158 3.74 23.70 14.93
C MET A 158 3.21 22.30 14.60
N SER A 159 3.72 21.64 13.57
CA SER A 159 3.29 20.28 13.22
C SER A 159 3.65 19.26 14.31
N PHE A 160 4.84 19.34 14.89
CA PHE A 160 5.24 18.46 16.01
C PHE A 160 4.43 18.74 17.27
N LYS A 161 4.17 20.02 17.57
CA LYS A 161 3.30 20.42 18.67
C LYS A 161 1.89 19.84 18.48
N GLY A 162 1.29 20.05 17.31
CA GLY A 162 -0.06 19.58 17.03
C GLY A 162 -0.16 18.06 17.13
N MET A 163 0.85 17.33 16.64
CA MET A 163 0.96 15.89 16.86
C MET A 163 1.02 15.56 18.36
N ALA A 164 1.91 16.18 19.14
CA ALA A 164 2.02 15.93 20.58
C ALA A 164 0.72 16.24 21.34
N GLU A 165 0.02 17.32 20.98
CA GLU A 165 -1.28 17.68 21.53
C GLU A 165 -2.34 16.61 21.24
N VAL A 166 -2.37 16.06 20.03
CA VAL A 166 -3.21 14.89 19.71
C VAL A 166 -2.86 13.70 20.59
N PHE A 167 -1.58 13.39 20.79
CA PHE A 167 -1.12 12.28 21.63
C PHE A 167 -1.57 12.40 23.10
N ILE A 168 -1.56 13.61 23.66
CA ILE A 168 -2.01 13.86 25.05
C ILE A 168 -3.51 14.15 25.17
N GLY A 169 -4.28 14.00 24.09
CA GLY A 169 -5.74 14.10 24.08
C GLY A 169 -6.31 15.50 23.86
N LYS A 170 -5.50 16.50 23.53
CA LYS A 170 -5.94 17.81 23.03
C LYS A 170 -6.21 17.72 21.53
N VAL A 171 -7.10 16.82 21.14
CA VAL A 171 -7.32 16.41 19.76
C VAL A 171 -7.75 17.58 18.88
N LYS A 172 -8.61 18.47 19.39
CA LYS A 172 -9.15 19.58 18.60
C LYS A 172 -8.07 20.65 18.33
N GLU A 173 -7.34 21.04 19.37
CA GLU A 173 -6.25 22.01 19.28
C GLU A 173 -5.13 21.48 18.39
N GLY A 174 -4.70 20.23 18.62
CA GLY A 174 -3.61 19.64 17.87
C GLY A 174 -3.91 19.47 16.39
N LEU A 175 -5.15 19.09 16.04
CA LEU A 175 -5.56 19.00 14.63
C LEU A 175 -5.66 20.38 13.96
N ALA A 176 -6.00 21.44 14.70
CA ALA A 176 -6.01 22.80 14.15
C ALA A 176 -4.59 23.29 13.83
N ASP A 177 -3.62 23.06 14.73
CA ASP A 177 -2.21 23.37 14.49
C ASP A 177 -1.66 22.58 13.29
N LEU A 178 -2.05 21.31 13.16
CA LEU A 178 -1.68 20.48 12.00
C LEU A 178 -2.30 20.97 10.70
N ASP A 179 -3.58 21.37 10.71
CA ASP A 179 -4.27 21.92 9.53
C ASP A 179 -3.60 23.22 9.06
N GLU A 180 -3.19 24.11 9.99
CA GLU A 180 -2.47 25.34 9.64
C GLU A 180 -1.07 25.05 9.07
N ALA A 181 -0.31 24.14 9.69
CA ALA A 181 1.00 23.74 9.17
C ALA A 181 0.90 23.11 7.77
N ALA A 182 -0.09 22.24 7.54
CA ALA A 182 -0.33 21.64 6.23
C ALA A 182 -0.72 22.66 5.16
N ALA A 183 -1.49 23.68 5.53
CA ALA A 183 -1.82 24.79 4.63
C ALA A 183 -0.55 25.55 4.19
N ALA A 184 0.34 25.86 5.12
CA ALA A 184 1.63 26.49 4.80
C ALA A 184 2.53 25.61 3.92
N ALA A 185 2.56 24.29 4.18
CA ALA A 185 3.27 23.34 3.32
C ALA A 185 2.73 23.33 1.88
N SER A 186 1.40 23.47 1.71
CA SER A 186 0.74 23.48 0.40
C SER A 186 0.88 24.79 -0.37
N SER A 187 1.23 25.90 0.29
CA SER A 187 1.27 27.23 -0.37
C SER A 187 2.54 27.48 -1.17
N GLY A 188 3.57 26.62 -1.00
CA GLY A 188 4.90 26.80 -1.61
C GLY A 188 5.80 27.79 -0.85
N GLU A 189 5.42 28.17 0.37
CA GLU A 189 6.20 29.05 1.24
C GLU A 189 7.37 28.34 1.95
N LEU A 190 7.39 27.00 1.95
CA LEU A 190 8.35 26.18 2.69
C LEU A 190 9.28 25.41 1.77
N GLU A 191 10.46 25.06 2.27
CA GLU A 191 11.35 24.13 1.60
C GLU A 191 10.69 22.74 1.45
N LEU A 192 11.05 22.04 0.37
CA LEU A 192 10.44 20.75 0.02
C LEU A 192 10.53 19.71 1.15
N ARG A 193 11.63 19.72 1.89
CA ARG A 193 11.84 18.81 3.02
C ARG A 193 10.87 19.10 4.15
N THR A 194 10.80 20.36 4.58
CA THR A 194 9.89 20.80 5.63
C THR A 194 8.44 20.48 5.28
N ALA A 195 8.02 20.84 4.06
CA ALA A 195 6.67 20.55 3.59
C ALA A 195 6.37 19.04 3.66
N SER A 196 7.30 18.19 3.21
CA SER A 196 7.14 16.74 3.22
C SER A 196 7.00 16.16 4.63
N ASP A 197 7.82 16.63 5.58
CA ASP A 197 7.75 16.18 6.98
C ASP A 197 6.44 16.61 7.64
N ILE A 198 5.95 17.82 7.36
CA ILE A 198 4.64 18.28 7.83
C ILE A 198 3.52 17.37 7.31
N TYR A 199 3.49 17.06 6.01
CA TYR A 199 2.47 16.16 5.46
C TYR A 199 2.51 14.77 6.09
N CYS A 200 3.70 14.19 6.24
CA CYS A 200 3.85 12.90 6.93
C CYS A 200 3.32 12.97 8.37
N THR A 201 3.60 14.06 9.09
CA THR A 201 3.16 14.29 10.47
C THR A 201 1.63 14.41 10.56
N VAL A 202 1.02 15.18 9.66
CA VAL A 202 -0.44 15.37 9.57
C VAL A 202 -1.14 14.05 9.29
N LEU A 203 -0.66 13.28 8.30
CA LEU A 203 -1.26 11.98 7.96
C LEU A 203 -1.14 10.99 9.11
N ALA A 204 0.02 10.92 9.77
CA ALA A 204 0.21 10.06 10.93
C ALA A 204 -0.71 10.45 12.10
N ALA A 205 -0.86 11.74 12.40
CA ALA A 205 -1.73 12.23 13.46
C ALA A 205 -3.21 11.93 13.17
N CYS A 206 -3.68 12.20 11.95
CA CYS A 206 -5.06 11.90 11.55
C CYS A 206 -5.37 10.41 11.66
N ARG A 207 -4.43 9.56 11.20
CA ARG A 207 -4.52 8.10 11.35
C ARG A 207 -4.60 7.67 12.81
N ASN A 208 -3.81 8.29 13.68
CA ASN A 208 -3.79 8.01 15.12
C ASN A 208 -5.06 8.43 15.87
N VAL A 209 -5.98 9.14 15.24
CA VAL A 209 -7.30 9.44 15.81
C VAL A 209 -8.45 8.98 14.93
N GLY A 210 -8.16 8.23 13.87
CA GLY A 210 -9.19 7.73 12.95
C GLY A 210 -9.88 8.82 12.10
N ASP A 211 -9.28 10.01 11.93
CA ASP A 211 -9.83 11.08 11.08
C ASP A 211 -9.37 10.90 9.62
N LEU A 212 -9.90 9.86 8.98
CA LEU A 212 -9.52 9.46 7.63
C LEU A 212 -9.97 10.47 6.57
N GLU A 213 -11.05 11.20 6.81
CA GLU A 213 -11.53 12.24 5.89
C GLU A 213 -10.51 13.37 5.80
N ARG A 214 -10.08 13.92 6.95
CA ARG A 214 -9.01 14.93 6.98
C ARG A 214 -7.72 14.39 6.35
N ALA A 215 -7.34 13.15 6.66
CA ALA A 215 -6.16 12.52 6.08
C ALA A 215 -6.25 12.45 4.54
N GLY A 216 -7.41 12.06 3.99
CA GLY A 216 -7.66 12.02 2.55
C GLY A 216 -7.56 13.39 1.89
N GLN A 217 -8.12 14.43 2.51
CA GLN A 217 -8.06 15.80 2.01
C GLN A 217 -6.63 16.32 1.94
N TRP A 218 -5.84 16.16 3.01
CA TRP A 218 -4.44 16.61 3.02
C TRP A 218 -3.53 15.76 2.15
N ALA A 219 -3.77 14.44 2.04
CA ALA A 219 -3.05 13.58 1.11
C ALA A 219 -3.25 14.03 -0.35
N ALA A 220 -4.48 14.37 -0.73
CA ALA A 220 -4.79 14.84 -2.08
C ALA A 220 -4.16 16.22 -2.39
N GLU A 221 -4.20 17.15 -1.44
CA GLU A 221 -3.59 18.47 -1.62
C GLU A 221 -2.06 18.37 -1.68
N GLY A 222 -1.45 17.56 -0.83
CA GLY A 222 -0.01 17.29 -0.89
C GLY A 222 0.42 16.69 -2.22
N GLU A 223 -0.33 15.72 -2.74
CA GLU A 223 -0.03 15.13 -4.05
C GLU A 223 -0.12 16.17 -5.18
N ARG A 224 -1.16 17.00 -5.16
CA ARG A 224 -1.32 18.11 -6.11
C ARG A 224 -0.14 19.07 -6.03
N TRP A 225 0.32 19.41 -4.83
CA TRP A 225 1.45 20.31 -4.62
C TRP A 225 2.77 19.71 -5.12
N MET A 226 3.08 18.46 -4.77
CA MET A 226 4.28 17.76 -5.25
C MET A 226 4.34 17.72 -6.79
N ARG A 227 3.21 17.38 -7.43
CA ARG A 227 3.11 17.31 -8.89
C ARG A 227 3.37 18.65 -9.56
N ARG A 228 2.89 19.75 -8.98
CA ARG A 228 3.13 21.12 -9.51
C ARG A 228 4.59 21.54 -9.41
N ASN A 229 5.28 21.07 -8.37
CA ASN A 229 6.68 21.39 -8.11
C ASN A 229 7.65 20.36 -8.70
N GLY A 230 7.25 19.59 -9.73
CA GLY A 230 8.17 18.67 -10.43
C GLY A 230 8.73 17.53 -9.59
N ALA A 231 8.26 17.35 -8.35
CA ALA A 231 8.62 16.21 -7.52
C ALA A 231 7.70 15.04 -7.90
N ALA A 232 8.29 13.87 -8.21
CA ALA A 232 7.58 12.67 -8.67
C ALA A 232 6.70 11.97 -7.60
N GLY A 233 6.26 12.71 -6.58
CA GLY A 233 5.50 12.24 -5.43
C GLY A 233 6.33 12.20 -4.15
N TYR A 234 5.66 11.93 -3.02
CA TYR A 234 6.34 11.78 -1.73
C TYR A 234 7.10 10.46 -1.67
N PRO A 235 8.43 10.48 -1.44
CA PRO A 235 9.17 9.26 -1.21
C PRO A 235 8.95 8.73 0.21
N GLY A 236 9.07 7.41 0.38
CA GLY A 236 9.14 6.77 1.70
C GLY A 236 7.82 6.73 2.47
N ILE A 237 7.81 7.20 3.72
CA ILE A 237 6.73 6.97 4.71
C ILE A 237 5.40 7.56 4.26
N CYS A 238 5.41 8.78 3.72
CA CYS A 238 4.22 9.45 3.21
C CYS A 238 3.50 8.63 2.11
N ARG A 239 4.26 7.87 1.30
CA ARG A 239 3.68 6.96 0.30
C ARG A 239 2.91 5.81 0.96
N VAL A 240 3.45 5.26 2.05
CA VAL A 240 2.78 4.18 2.80
C VAL A 240 1.44 4.66 3.39
N HIS A 241 1.41 5.86 3.98
CA HIS A 241 0.15 6.44 4.48
C HIS A 241 -0.88 6.66 3.38
N ARG A 242 -0.45 7.13 2.21
CA ARG A 242 -1.33 7.27 1.04
C ARG A 242 -1.84 5.93 0.54
N ALA A 243 -0.99 4.92 0.49
CA ALA A 243 -1.38 3.58 0.09
C ALA A 243 -2.41 2.97 1.05
N GLU A 244 -2.28 3.19 2.36
CA GLU A 244 -3.30 2.82 3.35
C GLU A 244 -4.65 3.50 3.06
N LEU A 245 -4.66 4.81 2.78
CA LEU A 245 -5.88 5.51 2.38
C LEU A 245 -6.45 4.94 1.08
N LYS A 246 -5.63 4.71 0.05
CA LYS A 246 -6.08 4.08 -1.20
C LYS A 246 -6.69 2.71 -0.96
N MET A 247 -6.08 1.89 -0.10
CA MET A 247 -6.61 0.58 0.29
C MET A 247 -8.00 0.72 0.92
N LEU A 248 -8.15 1.64 1.87
CA LEU A 248 -9.40 1.90 2.59
C LEU A 248 -10.53 2.35 1.64
N HIS A 249 -10.22 3.18 0.64
CA HIS A 249 -11.18 3.59 -0.41
C HIS A 249 -11.39 2.53 -1.51
N GLY A 250 -10.73 1.37 -1.42
CA GLY A 250 -10.93 0.23 -2.32
C GLY A 250 -10.06 0.20 -3.58
N HIS A 251 -9.02 1.04 -3.67
CA HIS A 251 -8.04 1.06 -4.76
C HIS A 251 -6.89 0.07 -4.50
N TRP A 252 -7.20 -1.21 -4.27
CA TRP A 252 -6.27 -2.21 -3.73
C TRP A 252 -5.04 -2.46 -4.61
N SER A 253 -5.21 -2.61 -5.93
CA SER A 253 -4.10 -2.85 -6.84
C SER A 253 -3.13 -1.67 -6.90
N GLU A 254 -3.65 -0.44 -6.92
CA GLU A 254 -2.82 0.77 -6.87
C GLU A 254 -2.13 0.93 -5.51
N ALA A 255 -2.84 0.65 -4.42
CA ALA A 255 -2.30 0.70 -3.07
C ALA A 255 -1.13 -0.29 -2.91
N GLU A 256 -1.25 -1.51 -3.43
CA GLU A 256 -0.17 -2.51 -3.35
C GLU A 256 1.05 -2.07 -4.17
N GLN A 257 0.83 -1.55 -5.39
CA GLN A 257 1.92 -1.02 -6.23
C GLN A 257 2.66 0.13 -5.55
N GLU A 258 1.93 1.11 -4.99
CA GLU A 258 2.54 2.22 -4.26
C GLU A 258 3.30 1.74 -3.01
N THR A 259 2.75 0.75 -2.29
CA THR A 259 3.41 0.22 -1.10
C THR A 259 4.70 -0.53 -1.45
N ARG A 260 4.70 -1.31 -2.54
CA ARG A 260 5.92 -1.99 -3.02
C ARG A 260 7.01 -1.00 -3.43
N GLN A 261 6.63 0.07 -4.13
CA GLN A 261 7.54 1.16 -4.46
C GLN A 261 8.09 1.82 -3.17
N ALA A 262 7.24 2.05 -2.17
CA ALA A 262 7.69 2.56 -0.87
C ALA A 262 8.72 1.62 -0.23
N CYS A 263 8.53 0.30 -0.28
CA CYS A 263 9.50 -0.66 0.26
C CYS A 263 10.88 -0.54 -0.39
N GLU A 264 10.94 -0.34 -1.71
CA GLU A 264 12.20 -0.15 -2.43
C GLU A 264 12.91 1.13 -2.02
N GLU A 265 12.16 2.23 -1.91
CA GLU A 265 12.67 3.53 -1.45
C GLU A 265 13.18 3.45 0.01
N LEU A 266 12.35 2.93 0.92
CA LEU A 266 12.63 2.86 2.36
C LEU A 266 13.87 2.00 2.68
N ARG A 267 14.11 0.93 1.92
CA ARG A 267 15.33 0.11 2.04
C ARG A 267 16.60 0.92 1.76
N ARG A 268 16.59 1.82 0.77
CA ARG A 268 17.76 2.66 0.45
C ARG A 268 18.10 3.60 1.61
N PHE A 269 17.09 4.12 2.29
CA PHE A 269 17.25 5.01 3.46
C PHE A 269 17.42 4.27 4.79
N ARG A 270 17.43 2.92 4.80
CA ARG A 270 17.52 2.07 6.01
C ARG A 270 16.45 2.41 7.07
N LEU A 271 15.26 2.82 6.64
CA LEU A 271 14.14 3.15 7.51
C LEU A 271 13.35 1.88 7.87
N MET A 272 13.91 1.04 8.75
CA MET A 272 13.38 -0.31 9.01
C MET A 272 11.96 -0.30 9.58
N ASP A 273 11.64 0.57 10.54
CA ASP A 273 10.29 0.64 11.13
C ASP A 273 9.23 1.00 10.08
N ALA A 274 9.57 1.93 9.18
CA ALA A 274 8.71 2.34 8.07
C ALA A 274 8.57 1.25 7.01
N LEU A 275 9.65 0.51 6.74
CA LEU A 275 9.62 -0.64 5.85
C LEU A 275 8.71 -1.73 6.42
N GLY A 276 8.78 -1.99 7.72
CA GLY A 276 7.87 -2.91 8.40
C GLY A 276 6.41 -2.47 8.28
N PHE A 277 6.13 -1.16 8.43
CA PHE A 277 4.80 -0.61 8.20
C PHE A 277 4.32 -0.80 6.75
N ALA A 278 5.20 -0.63 5.76
CA ALA A 278 4.87 -0.87 4.36
C ALA A 278 4.56 -2.35 4.08
N GLU A 279 5.38 -3.28 4.57
CA GLU A 279 5.12 -4.71 4.43
C GLU A 279 3.81 -5.12 5.13
N TYR A 280 3.48 -4.51 6.27
CA TYR A 280 2.18 -4.70 6.92
C TYR A 280 1.01 -4.28 6.01
N GLN A 281 1.10 -3.13 5.34
CA GLN A 281 0.06 -2.69 4.41
C GLN A 281 -0.10 -3.64 3.22
N ILE A 282 0.99 -4.20 2.69
CA ILE A 282 0.91 -5.26 1.65
C ILE A 282 0.15 -6.48 2.19
N GLY A 283 0.44 -6.88 3.44
CA GLY A 283 -0.25 -7.99 4.10
C GLY A 283 -1.75 -7.77 4.23
N GLU A 284 -2.16 -6.58 4.68
CA GLU A 284 -3.58 -6.20 4.81
C GLU A 284 -4.31 -6.23 3.45
N ILE A 285 -3.70 -5.67 2.40
CA ILE A 285 -4.27 -5.67 1.05
C ILE A 285 -4.47 -7.11 0.55
N ARG A 286 -3.43 -7.94 0.66
CA ARG A 286 -3.47 -9.34 0.19
C ARG A 286 -4.47 -10.18 0.98
N LEU A 287 -4.57 -9.97 2.29
CA LEU A 287 -5.58 -10.63 3.14
C LEU A 287 -6.99 -10.31 2.64
N ARG A 288 -7.29 -9.03 2.38
CA ARG A 288 -8.59 -8.58 1.84
C ARG A 288 -8.88 -9.13 0.44
N MET A 289 -7.86 -9.29 -0.40
CA MET A 289 -7.99 -9.93 -1.73
C MET A 289 -8.19 -11.45 -1.65
N GLY A 290 -7.85 -12.06 -0.52
CA GLY A 290 -7.89 -13.51 -0.30
C GLY A 290 -6.60 -14.26 -0.65
N ASP A 291 -5.49 -13.55 -0.89
CA ASP A 291 -4.16 -14.13 -1.02
C ASP A 291 -3.55 -14.36 0.38
N LEU A 292 -3.98 -15.43 1.04
CA LEU A 292 -3.58 -15.75 2.41
C LEU A 292 -2.08 -16.04 2.54
N ASP A 293 -1.48 -16.66 1.52
CA ASP A 293 -0.05 -16.99 1.55
C ASP A 293 0.80 -15.74 1.34
N GLY A 294 0.44 -14.92 0.36
CA GLY A 294 1.11 -13.64 0.15
C GLY A 294 0.93 -12.66 1.30
N ALA A 295 -0.21 -12.71 2.01
CA ALA A 295 -0.42 -11.95 3.24
C ALA A 295 0.50 -12.44 4.37
N ALA A 296 0.60 -13.76 4.58
CA ALA A 296 1.48 -14.35 5.58
C ALA A 296 2.94 -13.91 5.39
N GLU A 297 3.46 -14.04 4.15
CA GLU A 297 4.82 -13.64 3.82
C GLU A 297 5.08 -12.13 4.08
N ALA A 298 4.08 -11.29 3.84
CA ALA A 298 4.20 -9.85 4.08
C ALA A 298 4.16 -9.50 5.57
N PHE A 299 3.30 -10.16 6.36
CA PHE A 299 3.28 -9.99 7.82
C PHE A 299 4.57 -10.51 8.47
N ASP A 300 5.15 -11.61 8.00
CA ASP A 300 6.44 -12.09 8.48
C ASP A 300 7.55 -11.07 8.21
N ARG A 301 7.60 -10.49 7.00
CA ARG A 301 8.55 -9.40 6.69
C ARG A 301 8.29 -8.14 7.51
N ALA A 302 7.04 -7.80 7.79
CA ALA A 302 6.72 -6.68 8.68
C ALA A 302 7.33 -6.89 10.08
N TYR A 303 7.18 -8.11 10.62
CA TYR A 303 7.72 -8.51 11.91
C TYR A 303 9.25 -8.53 11.93
N GLU A 304 9.90 -9.07 10.89
CA GLU A 304 11.37 -9.05 10.73
C GLU A 304 11.94 -7.62 10.79
N ASN A 305 11.16 -6.64 10.33
CA ASN A 305 11.52 -5.22 10.33
C ASN A 305 11.05 -4.47 11.60
N GLY A 306 10.58 -5.18 12.63
CA GLY A 306 10.21 -4.61 13.92
C GLY A 306 8.78 -4.05 14.01
N HIS A 307 7.93 -4.28 13.01
CA HIS A 307 6.54 -3.84 13.02
C HIS A 307 5.60 -4.97 13.49
N ASP A 308 4.75 -4.70 14.48
CA ASP A 308 3.75 -5.67 14.91
C ASP A 308 2.61 -5.75 13.87
N ALA A 309 2.43 -6.92 13.27
CA ALA A 309 1.52 -7.13 12.15
C ALA A 309 0.05 -7.32 12.58
N GLN A 310 -0.38 -6.65 13.65
CA GLN A 310 -1.72 -6.81 14.24
C GLN A 310 -2.64 -5.65 13.84
N PRO A 311 -3.94 -5.91 13.61
CA PRO A 311 -4.64 -7.19 13.80
C PRO A 311 -4.54 -8.16 12.62
N GLY A 312 -3.92 -7.77 11.50
CA GLY A 312 -3.88 -8.54 10.26
C GLY A 312 -3.43 -10.00 10.41
N LEU A 313 -2.38 -10.25 11.20
CA LEU A 313 -1.90 -11.60 11.48
C LEU A 313 -2.93 -12.45 12.25
N ALA A 314 -3.62 -11.88 13.23
CA ALA A 314 -4.66 -12.61 13.95
C ALA A 314 -5.88 -12.91 13.06
N LEU A 315 -6.24 -11.98 12.16
CA LEU A 315 -7.30 -12.19 11.18
C LEU A 315 -6.92 -13.25 10.14
N LEU A 316 -5.66 -13.26 9.67
CA LEU A 316 -5.13 -14.31 8.80
C LEU A 316 -5.22 -15.70 9.47
N GLN A 317 -4.83 -15.80 10.75
CA GLN A 317 -4.97 -17.03 11.53
C GLN A 317 -6.44 -17.47 11.62
N LEU A 318 -7.35 -16.52 11.84
CA LEU A 318 -8.79 -16.80 11.85
C LEU A 318 -9.28 -17.35 10.50
N GLU A 319 -8.90 -16.74 9.37
CA GLU A 319 -9.27 -17.23 8.03
C GLU A 319 -8.73 -18.64 7.73
N ARG A 320 -7.58 -19.00 8.32
CA ARG A 320 -7.01 -20.37 8.23
C ARG A 320 -7.69 -21.36 9.18
N GLY A 321 -8.62 -20.92 10.01
CA GLY A 321 -9.29 -21.75 11.03
C GLY A 321 -8.46 -21.96 12.29
N GLU A 322 -7.37 -21.23 12.48
CA GLU A 322 -6.44 -21.31 13.61
C GLU A 322 -6.92 -20.43 14.79
N VAL A 323 -8.19 -20.60 15.20
CA VAL A 323 -8.89 -19.71 16.15
C VAL A 323 -8.13 -19.52 17.47
N ALA A 324 -7.50 -20.59 17.98
CA ALA A 324 -6.75 -20.52 19.23
C ALA A 324 -5.47 -19.68 19.13
N ASP A 325 -4.79 -19.70 17.97
CA ASP A 325 -3.63 -18.87 17.68
C ASP A 325 -4.04 -17.41 17.47
N ALA A 326 -5.10 -17.18 16.68
CA ALA A 326 -5.69 -15.86 16.48
C ALA A 326 -6.00 -15.17 17.82
N ARG A 327 -6.64 -15.89 18.75
CA ARG A 327 -6.93 -15.37 20.09
C ARG A 327 -5.67 -14.99 20.87
N ARG A 328 -4.65 -15.85 20.89
CA ARG A 328 -3.38 -15.55 21.59
C ARG A 328 -2.66 -14.34 20.98
N SER A 329 -2.72 -14.20 19.66
CA SER A 329 -2.13 -13.07 18.94
C SER A 329 -2.80 -11.75 19.30
N ILE A 330 -4.14 -11.68 19.19
CA ILE A 330 -4.87 -10.44 19.48
C ILE A 330 -4.84 -10.06 20.96
N ASP A 331 -4.93 -11.03 21.89
CA ASP A 331 -4.87 -10.75 23.33
C ASP A 331 -3.52 -10.16 23.74
N ARG A 332 -2.43 -10.65 23.15
CA ARG A 332 -1.08 -10.11 23.40
C ARG A 332 -0.93 -8.69 22.85
N ALA A 333 -1.47 -8.41 21.66
CA ALA A 333 -1.47 -7.06 21.08
C ALA A 333 -2.25 -6.06 21.94
N LEU A 334 -3.44 -6.46 22.39
CA LEU A 334 -4.27 -5.66 23.29
C LEU A 334 -3.60 -5.45 24.67
N ALA A 335 -2.95 -6.48 25.22
CA ALA A 335 -2.22 -6.37 26.48
C ALA A 335 -1.03 -5.39 26.36
N ALA A 336 -0.31 -5.41 25.23
CA ALA A 336 0.75 -4.44 24.96
C ALA A 336 0.21 -3.01 24.88
N ALA A 337 -0.92 -2.81 24.21
CA ALA A 337 -1.59 -1.51 24.11
C ALA A 337 -2.22 -1.02 25.42
N ALA A 338 -2.34 -1.86 26.45
CA ALA A 338 -2.84 -1.45 27.77
C ALA A 338 -1.75 -0.91 28.71
N GLY A 339 -0.47 -1.15 28.39
CA GLY A 339 0.68 -0.83 29.25
C GLY A 339 1.17 0.60 29.14
N VAL A 340 0.76 1.32 28.10
CA VAL A 340 1.03 2.74 27.87
C VAL A 340 -0.31 3.44 28.09
N GLY A 341 -0.34 4.49 28.91
CA GLY A 341 -1.56 5.23 29.19
C GLY A 341 -1.69 6.41 28.23
N GLY A 342 -2.89 6.66 27.69
CA GLY A 342 -3.16 7.84 26.87
C GLY A 342 -4.12 7.59 25.71
N VAL A 343 -4.26 8.61 24.86
CA VAL A 343 -5.19 8.61 23.72
C VAL A 343 -4.70 7.71 22.58
N ALA A 344 -3.39 7.70 22.32
CA ALA A 344 -2.82 6.82 21.28
C ALA A 344 -3.08 5.33 21.54
N ASP A 345 -3.13 4.95 22.82
CA ASP A 345 -3.40 3.59 23.27
C ASP A 345 -4.87 3.23 23.10
N GLN A 346 -5.78 4.14 23.46
CA GLN A 346 -7.22 3.98 23.19
C GLN A 346 -7.49 3.83 21.69
N THR A 347 -6.89 4.65 20.82
CA THR A 347 -7.02 4.49 19.36
C THR A 347 -6.45 3.15 18.88
N THR A 348 -5.29 2.74 19.39
CA THR A 348 -4.66 1.46 19.01
C THR A 348 -5.56 0.29 19.41
N ARG A 349 -6.09 0.31 20.63
CA ARG A 349 -7.10 -0.66 21.09
C ARG A 349 -8.35 -0.62 20.23
N GLY A 350 -8.87 0.56 19.91
CA GLY A 350 -10.02 0.75 19.01
C GLY A 350 -9.85 0.10 17.62
N ARG A 351 -8.60 0.01 17.13
CA ARG A 351 -8.27 -0.68 15.87
C ARG A 351 -8.12 -2.21 16.02
N LEU A 352 -7.76 -2.69 17.21
CA LEU A 352 -7.57 -4.11 17.51
C LEU A 352 -8.87 -4.81 17.96
N LEU A 353 -9.74 -4.11 18.70
CA LEU A 353 -10.96 -4.66 19.29
C LEU A 353 -11.94 -5.29 18.28
N PRO A 354 -12.17 -4.72 17.06
CA PRO A 354 -13.00 -5.38 16.07
C PRO A 354 -12.54 -6.81 15.73
N ALA A 355 -11.23 -7.03 15.59
CA ALA A 355 -10.68 -8.36 15.35
C ALA A 355 -10.85 -9.29 16.57
N GLN A 356 -10.74 -8.76 17.80
CA GLN A 356 -11.03 -9.55 19.00
C GLN A 356 -12.49 -10.00 19.04
N VAL A 357 -13.44 -9.16 18.60
CA VAL A 357 -14.86 -9.52 18.49
C VAL A 357 -15.05 -10.65 17.46
N ASP A 358 -14.52 -10.49 16.25
CA ASP A 358 -14.56 -11.53 15.20
C ASP A 358 -14.01 -12.87 15.70
N ILE A 359 -12.85 -12.86 16.35
CA ILE A 359 -12.17 -14.06 16.88
C ILE A 359 -12.95 -14.68 18.04
N ALA A 360 -13.45 -13.87 18.97
CA ALA A 360 -14.21 -14.35 20.13
C ALA A 360 -15.54 -14.99 19.71
N LEU A 361 -16.25 -14.39 18.74
CA LEU A 361 -17.47 -14.96 18.18
C LEU A 361 -17.20 -16.29 17.47
N ALA A 362 -16.12 -16.38 16.68
CA ALA A 362 -15.71 -17.64 16.06
C ALA A 362 -15.33 -18.73 17.08
N ALA A 363 -14.83 -18.33 18.26
CA ALA A 363 -14.53 -19.23 19.37
C ALA A 363 -15.76 -19.60 20.23
N GLY A 364 -16.92 -18.96 19.99
CA GLY A 364 -18.11 -19.08 20.84
C GLY A 364 -17.98 -18.39 22.21
N ASP A 365 -17.01 -17.49 22.39
CA ASP A 365 -16.74 -16.77 23.63
C ASP A 365 -17.46 -15.41 23.65
N LEU A 366 -18.78 -15.46 23.90
CA LEU A 366 -19.64 -14.27 23.92
C LEU A 366 -19.27 -13.27 25.03
N GLU A 367 -18.64 -13.73 26.11
CA GLU A 367 -18.23 -12.86 27.21
C GLU A 367 -17.05 -11.97 26.81
N THR A 368 -16.05 -12.55 26.17
CA THR A 368 -14.93 -11.76 25.63
C THR A 368 -15.40 -10.81 24.53
N ALA A 369 -16.28 -11.27 23.63
CA ALA A 369 -16.87 -10.41 22.60
C ALA A 369 -17.64 -9.23 23.22
N ARG A 370 -18.45 -9.45 24.26
CA ARG A 370 -19.20 -8.40 24.94
C ARG A 370 -18.31 -7.32 25.55
N LYS A 371 -17.25 -7.73 26.27
CA LYS A 371 -16.28 -6.78 26.85
C LYS A 371 -15.58 -5.95 25.78
N ALA A 372 -15.18 -6.60 24.69
CA ALA A 372 -14.52 -5.91 23.58
C ALA A 372 -15.44 -4.88 22.91
N VAL A 373 -16.73 -5.20 22.72
CA VAL A 373 -17.73 -4.26 22.20
C VAL A 373 -17.97 -3.10 23.16
N GLU A 374 -18.15 -3.35 24.46
CA GLU A 374 -18.37 -2.30 25.46
C GLU A 374 -17.20 -1.32 25.52
N GLU A 375 -15.98 -1.84 25.42
CA GLU A 375 -14.79 -1.00 25.37
C GLU A 375 -14.69 -0.20 24.06
N LEU A 376 -14.98 -0.84 22.93
CA LEU A 376 -14.95 -0.16 21.62
C LEU A 376 -16.00 0.96 21.54
N GLU A 377 -17.17 0.78 22.14
CA GLU A 377 -18.20 1.81 22.26
C GLU A 377 -17.76 2.97 23.15
N ALA A 378 -17.07 2.69 24.27
CA ALA A 378 -16.50 3.73 25.12
C ALA A 378 -15.47 4.56 24.35
N ILE A 379 -14.57 3.90 23.61
CA ILE A 379 -13.61 4.58 22.73
C ILE A 379 -14.35 5.39 21.66
N ALA A 380 -15.35 4.83 20.99
CA ALA A 380 -16.10 5.56 19.97
C ALA A 380 -16.79 6.82 20.52
N ALA A 381 -17.30 6.78 21.75
CA ALA A 381 -17.89 7.93 22.42
C ALA A 381 -16.86 9.01 22.79
N ASP A 382 -15.66 8.62 23.21
CA ASP A 382 -14.60 9.56 23.61
C ASP A 382 -14.01 10.32 22.40
N PHE A 383 -13.86 9.65 21.24
CA PHE A 383 -13.24 10.24 20.06
C PHE A 383 -14.22 10.95 19.12
N ASP A 384 -15.50 10.59 19.15
CA ASP A 384 -16.57 11.11 18.28
C ASP A 384 -16.18 11.14 16.78
N ARG A 385 -15.63 10.01 16.29
CA ARG A 385 -15.22 9.85 14.88
C ARG A 385 -16.02 8.79 14.14
N PRO A 386 -16.37 9.02 12.85
CA PRO A 386 -17.13 8.06 12.05
C PRO A 386 -16.51 6.66 12.02
N LEU A 387 -15.18 6.56 11.93
CA LEU A 387 -14.45 5.28 11.91
C LEU A 387 -14.75 4.42 13.15
N PHE A 388 -14.58 4.99 14.34
CA PHE A 388 -14.81 4.25 15.59
C PHE A 388 -16.29 4.00 15.84
N HIS A 389 -17.16 4.97 15.52
CA HIS A 389 -18.61 4.79 15.68
C HIS A 389 -19.16 3.69 14.76
N ALA A 390 -18.78 3.70 13.48
CA ALA A 390 -19.21 2.67 12.53
C ALA A 390 -18.68 1.28 12.91
N GLY A 391 -17.43 1.19 13.38
CA GLY A 391 -16.82 -0.04 13.88
C GLY A 391 -17.48 -0.59 15.14
N ALA A 392 -17.78 0.28 16.11
CA ALA A 392 -18.52 -0.10 17.31
C ALA A 392 -19.92 -0.64 16.97
N LEU A 393 -20.63 0.02 16.05
CA LEU A 393 -21.93 -0.47 15.57
C LEU A 393 -21.82 -1.81 14.84
N THR A 394 -20.79 -2.01 14.00
CA THR A 394 -20.55 -3.32 13.35
C THR A 394 -20.37 -4.40 14.40
N ALA A 395 -19.45 -4.19 15.35
CA ALA A 395 -19.11 -5.15 16.40
C ALA A 395 -20.30 -5.46 17.33
N ARG A 396 -21.08 -4.43 17.70
CA ARG A 396 -22.32 -4.60 18.47
C ARG A 396 -23.34 -5.43 17.72
N GLY A 397 -23.51 -5.17 16.42
CA GLY A 397 -24.39 -5.95 15.56
C GLY A 397 -23.97 -7.41 15.41
N GLU A 398 -22.67 -7.67 15.28
CA GLU A 398 -22.11 -9.02 15.21
C GLU A 398 -22.29 -9.79 16.52
N LEU A 399 -22.08 -9.14 17.67
CA LEU A 399 -22.38 -9.71 18.98
C LEU A 399 -23.86 -10.07 19.11
N LEU A 400 -24.78 -9.17 18.74
CA LEU A 400 -26.22 -9.42 18.80
C LEU A 400 -26.64 -10.59 17.90
N LEU A 401 -26.02 -10.73 16.72
CA LEU A 401 -26.21 -11.92 15.88
C LEU A 401 -25.69 -13.19 16.56
N GLY A 402 -24.53 -13.15 17.22
CA GLY A 402 -23.99 -14.26 18.00
C GLY A 402 -24.82 -14.63 19.25
N GLU A 403 -25.64 -13.69 19.74
CA GLU A 403 -26.62 -13.89 20.82
C GLU A 403 -28.02 -14.30 20.31
N ASP A 404 -28.17 -14.57 19.01
CA ASP A 404 -29.45 -14.88 18.34
C ASP A 404 -30.51 -13.75 18.45
N LYS A 405 -30.07 -12.50 18.61
CA LYS A 405 -30.93 -11.30 18.73
C LYS A 405 -31.01 -10.51 17.42
N ALA A 406 -31.43 -11.17 16.34
CA ALA A 406 -31.47 -10.57 15.01
C ALA A 406 -32.27 -9.24 14.94
N SER A 407 -33.42 -9.17 15.62
CA SER A 407 -34.26 -7.96 15.68
C SER A 407 -33.60 -6.75 16.35
N GLU A 408 -32.65 -6.98 17.26
CA GLU A 408 -31.84 -5.91 17.85
C GLU A 408 -30.63 -5.59 16.96
N ALA A 409 -30.07 -6.59 16.27
CA ALA A 409 -28.91 -6.43 15.39
C ALA A 409 -29.22 -5.62 14.12
N SER A 410 -30.37 -5.86 13.49
CA SER A 410 -30.77 -5.24 12.22
C SER A 410 -30.70 -3.71 12.21
N PRO A 411 -31.34 -2.96 13.15
CA PRO A 411 -31.25 -1.50 13.16
C PRO A 411 -29.81 -0.98 13.37
N VAL A 412 -29.03 -1.65 14.23
CA VAL A 412 -27.64 -1.29 14.53
C VAL A 412 -26.74 -1.46 13.30
N LEU A 413 -26.82 -2.63 12.65
CA LEU A 413 -26.05 -2.92 11.43
C LEU A 413 -26.50 -2.04 10.26
N SER A 414 -27.79 -1.70 10.19
CA SER A 414 -28.33 -0.76 9.22
C SER A 414 -27.68 0.63 9.35
N GLN A 415 -27.51 1.11 10.57
CA GLN A 415 -26.80 2.37 10.83
C GLN A 415 -25.32 2.25 10.46
N SER A 416 -24.68 1.14 10.85
CA SER A 416 -23.25 0.88 10.62
C SER A 416 -22.88 0.92 9.14
N TRP A 417 -23.54 0.13 8.27
CA TRP A 417 -23.12 0.05 6.86
C TRP A 417 -23.33 1.36 6.11
N ARG A 418 -24.34 2.17 6.49
CA ARG A 418 -24.56 3.50 5.93
C ARG A 418 -23.48 4.48 6.35
N LEU A 419 -23.05 4.43 7.61
CA LEU A 419 -21.96 5.29 8.11
C LEU A 419 -20.64 4.96 7.42
N TRP A 420 -20.35 3.67 7.22
CA TRP A 420 -19.21 3.24 6.39
C TRP A 420 -19.31 3.75 4.96
N GLN A 421 -20.51 3.69 4.36
CA GLN A 421 -20.73 4.18 3.00
C GLN A 421 -20.53 5.69 2.88
N THR A 422 -21.05 6.49 3.82
CA THR A 422 -20.86 7.94 3.81
C THR A 422 -19.43 8.36 4.09
N SER A 423 -18.63 7.48 4.70
CA SER A 423 -17.20 7.67 4.93
C SER A 423 -16.31 7.16 3.79
N ASP A 424 -16.91 6.73 2.67
CA ASP A 424 -16.25 6.16 1.49
C ASP A 424 -15.32 4.97 1.80
N LEU A 425 -15.76 4.09 2.70
CA LEU A 425 -15.09 2.85 3.07
C LEU A 425 -15.89 1.64 2.52
N PRO A 426 -15.74 1.31 1.21
CA PRO A 426 -16.61 0.38 0.51
C PRO A 426 -16.50 -1.05 1.03
N TYR A 427 -15.31 -1.49 1.45
CA TYR A 427 -15.11 -2.85 1.95
C TYR A 427 -15.82 -3.08 3.29
N GLU A 428 -15.61 -2.15 4.23
CA GLU A 428 -16.21 -2.12 5.55
C GLU A 428 -17.74 -2.00 5.45
N SER A 429 -18.23 -1.14 4.55
CA SER A 429 -19.66 -1.01 4.26
C SER A 429 -20.24 -2.33 3.73
N ALA A 430 -19.57 -3.00 2.80
CA ALA A 430 -20.04 -4.27 2.25
C ALA A 430 -20.05 -5.40 3.31
N ARG A 431 -19.03 -5.47 4.19
CA ARG A 431 -19.01 -6.41 5.33
C ARG A 431 -20.18 -6.16 6.27
N ALA A 432 -20.35 -4.94 6.77
CA ALA A 432 -21.45 -4.60 7.67
C ALA A 432 -22.83 -4.83 7.02
N ARG A 433 -22.96 -4.56 5.72
CA ARG A 433 -24.19 -4.80 4.95
C ARG A 433 -24.50 -6.28 4.78
N LEU A 434 -23.48 -7.14 4.66
CA LEU A 434 -23.66 -8.58 4.63
C LEU A 434 -24.21 -9.09 5.96
N ARG A 435 -23.66 -8.62 7.09
CA ARG A 435 -24.17 -8.93 8.43
C ARG A 435 -25.60 -8.41 8.63
N TYR A 436 -25.90 -7.19 8.15
CA TYR A 436 -27.27 -6.66 8.15
C TYR A 436 -28.23 -7.59 7.41
N ALA A 437 -27.84 -8.11 6.24
CA ALA A 437 -28.68 -9.02 5.47
C ALA A 437 -28.93 -10.34 6.22
N GLU A 438 -27.95 -10.85 6.98
CA GLU A 438 -28.15 -12.03 7.84
C GLU A 438 -29.18 -11.76 8.95
N ALA A 439 -29.11 -10.59 9.62
CA ALA A 439 -30.10 -10.19 10.62
C ALA A 439 -31.52 -10.14 10.03
N VAL A 440 -31.66 -9.48 8.89
CA VAL A 440 -32.96 -9.35 8.18
C VAL A 440 -33.48 -10.71 7.70
N ALA A 441 -32.60 -11.62 7.26
CA ALA A 441 -32.98 -12.98 6.89
C ALA A 441 -33.51 -13.76 8.10
N ALA A 442 -32.86 -13.64 9.26
CA ALA A 442 -33.28 -14.28 10.51
C ALA A 442 -34.61 -13.73 11.05
N GLU A 443 -34.96 -12.48 10.74
CA GLU A 443 -36.28 -11.89 11.00
C GLU A 443 -37.39 -12.39 10.04
N GLY A 444 -37.02 -13.09 8.96
CA GLY A 444 -37.94 -13.66 7.99
C GLY A 444 -38.15 -12.81 6.72
N ASP A 445 -37.46 -11.70 6.54
CA ASP A 445 -37.52 -10.89 5.31
C ASP A 445 -36.42 -11.29 4.31
N ALA A 446 -36.56 -12.49 3.75
CA ALA A 446 -35.62 -13.04 2.77
C ALA A 446 -35.47 -12.18 1.50
N ALA A 447 -36.50 -11.43 1.13
CA ALA A 447 -36.47 -10.59 -0.08
C ALA A 447 -35.58 -9.36 0.11
N THR A 448 -35.66 -8.70 1.27
CA THR A 448 -34.75 -7.60 1.64
C THR A 448 -33.34 -8.11 1.83
N ALA A 449 -33.16 -9.17 2.62
CA ALA A 449 -31.84 -9.80 2.82
C ALA A 449 -31.15 -10.12 1.49
N ARG A 450 -31.84 -10.75 0.55
CA ARG A 450 -31.27 -11.09 -0.77
C ARG A 450 -30.82 -9.86 -1.57
N ARG A 451 -31.55 -8.73 -1.50
CA ARG A 451 -31.14 -7.48 -2.16
C ARG A 451 -29.85 -6.94 -1.58
N ASP A 452 -29.73 -6.95 -0.25
CA ASP A 452 -28.55 -6.45 0.44
C ASP A 452 -27.33 -7.37 0.25
N VAL A 453 -27.52 -8.70 0.22
CA VAL A 453 -26.45 -9.65 -0.16
C VAL A 453 -25.93 -9.38 -1.58
N LEU A 454 -26.83 -9.16 -2.56
CA LEU A 454 -26.42 -8.87 -3.93
C LEU A 454 -25.70 -7.52 -4.06
N ALA A 455 -26.08 -6.53 -3.26
CA ALA A 455 -25.38 -5.25 -3.23
C ALA A 455 -23.99 -5.36 -2.60
N ALA A 456 -23.84 -6.12 -1.50
CA ALA A 456 -22.54 -6.43 -0.92
C ALA A 456 -21.66 -7.20 -1.92
N ARG A 457 -22.22 -8.20 -2.61
CA ARG A 457 -21.55 -8.96 -3.69
C ARG A 457 -20.96 -8.04 -4.75
N ALA A 458 -21.75 -7.10 -5.29
CA ALA A 458 -21.29 -6.21 -6.34
C ALA A 458 -20.09 -5.36 -5.89
N THR A 459 -20.06 -4.94 -4.63
CA THR A 459 -18.90 -4.26 -4.05
C THR A 459 -17.70 -5.18 -3.93
N PHE A 460 -17.86 -6.39 -3.37
CA PHE A 460 -16.77 -7.35 -3.25
C PHE A 460 -16.19 -7.79 -4.60
N GLU A 461 -17.03 -7.96 -5.63
CA GLU A 461 -16.59 -8.27 -7.01
C GLU A 461 -15.73 -7.15 -7.59
N ARG A 462 -16.13 -5.89 -7.40
CA ARG A 462 -15.35 -4.73 -7.86
C ARG A 462 -14.01 -4.60 -7.15
N LEU A 463 -13.95 -4.94 -5.87
CA LEU A 463 -12.73 -4.86 -5.06
C LEU A 463 -11.80 -6.06 -5.28
N GLY A 464 -12.34 -7.22 -5.67
CA GLY A 464 -11.59 -8.48 -5.73
C GLY A 464 -11.52 -9.22 -4.38
N ALA A 465 -12.52 -9.04 -3.52
CA ALA A 465 -12.56 -9.62 -2.17
C ALA A 465 -12.97 -11.11 -2.19
N THR A 466 -12.04 -11.99 -2.58
CA THR A 466 -12.34 -13.38 -2.91
C THR A 466 -12.97 -14.17 -1.76
N LEU A 467 -12.50 -13.98 -0.52
CA LEU A 467 -13.03 -14.69 0.66
C LEU A 467 -14.47 -14.27 0.95
N ASP A 468 -14.76 -12.97 0.88
CA ASP A 468 -16.11 -12.46 1.12
C ASP A 468 -17.10 -12.87 0.02
N LEU A 469 -16.63 -13.01 -1.23
CA LEU A 469 -17.44 -13.59 -2.30
C LEU A 469 -17.83 -15.04 -2.03
N GLN A 470 -16.94 -15.84 -1.42
CA GLN A 470 -17.26 -17.21 -1.02
C GLN A 470 -18.33 -17.24 0.08
N ARG A 471 -18.27 -16.30 1.05
CA ARG A 471 -19.29 -16.14 2.09
C ARG A 471 -20.64 -15.75 1.50
N VAL A 472 -20.66 -14.79 0.58
CA VAL A 472 -21.85 -14.39 -0.18
C VAL A 472 -22.46 -15.56 -0.94
N ASP A 473 -21.64 -16.34 -1.65
CA ASP A 473 -22.11 -17.50 -2.42
C ASP A 473 -22.76 -18.55 -1.50
N LYS A 474 -22.22 -18.75 -0.30
CA LYS A 474 -22.81 -19.62 0.73
C LYS A 474 -24.18 -19.11 1.19
N LEU A 475 -24.30 -17.83 1.55
CA LEU A 475 -25.56 -17.23 1.99
C LEU A 475 -26.65 -17.26 0.90
N LEU A 476 -26.28 -17.02 -0.36
CA LEU A 476 -27.21 -17.15 -1.49
C LEU A 476 -27.61 -18.61 -1.76
N GLY A 477 -26.75 -19.57 -1.44
CA GLY A 477 -27.05 -21.01 -1.50
C GLY A 477 -27.95 -21.50 -0.37
N GLU A 478 -27.85 -20.92 0.83
CA GLU A 478 -28.61 -21.31 2.03
C GLU A 478 -30.04 -20.73 2.07
N GLY A 479 -30.33 -19.66 1.30
CA GLY A 479 -31.66 -19.04 1.20
C GLY A 479 -32.64 -19.68 0.21
N ALA A 480 -32.26 -20.74 -0.50
CA ALA A 480 -33.11 -21.42 -1.50
C ALA A 480 -34.03 -22.49 -0.88
N GLY A 481 -34.79 -22.09 0.13
CA GLY A 481 -35.79 -22.93 0.79
C GLY A 481 -37.20 -22.71 0.26
N THR A 482 -37.47 -23.00 -1.03
CA THR A 482 -38.78 -23.52 -1.52
C THR A 482 -38.61 -24.11 -2.93
N GLY A 483 -38.54 -25.44 -3.02
CA GLY A 483 -38.97 -26.26 -4.16
C GLY A 483 -38.39 -25.98 -5.56
N GLY A 484 -37.21 -26.52 -5.84
CA GLY A 484 -36.72 -26.79 -7.21
C GLY A 484 -35.30 -27.38 -7.16
N PRO A 485 -34.96 -28.41 -7.95
CA PRO A 485 -33.66 -29.08 -7.82
C PRO A 485 -32.52 -28.11 -8.14
N ALA A 486 -31.42 -28.27 -7.41
CA ALA A 486 -30.16 -27.57 -7.59
C ALA A 486 -29.83 -27.39 -9.08
N ARG A 487 -29.53 -26.16 -9.52
CA ARG A 487 -28.77 -25.99 -10.75
C ARG A 487 -27.31 -26.21 -10.41
N GLU A 488 -26.86 -27.40 -10.80
CA GLU A 488 -25.49 -27.89 -10.80
C GLU A 488 -24.49 -26.80 -11.21
N SER A 489 -23.37 -26.74 -10.48
CA SER A 489 -22.13 -26.28 -11.06
C SER A 489 -21.76 -27.25 -12.18
N ASP A 490 -21.87 -26.83 -13.43
CA ASP A 490 -21.47 -27.67 -14.55
C ASP A 490 -19.95 -27.90 -14.47
N ARG A 491 -19.55 -29.14 -14.17
CA ARG A 491 -18.18 -29.59 -14.49
C ARG A 491 -18.08 -29.58 -16.00
N VAL A 492 -17.28 -28.67 -16.53
CA VAL A 492 -17.07 -28.52 -17.96
C VAL A 492 -15.61 -28.75 -18.28
N THR A 493 -15.34 -29.40 -19.40
CA THR A 493 -13.99 -29.43 -19.96
C THR A 493 -13.81 -28.19 -20.81
N ARG A 494 -12.74 -27.43 -20.55
CA ARG A 494 -12.33 -26.26 -21.35
C ARG A 494 -10.83 -26.33 -21.60
N THR A 495 -10.39 -25.62 -22.63
CA THR A 495 -8.96 -25.38 -22.86
C THR A 495 -8.61 -24.00 -22.35
N PHE A 496 -7.73 -23.96 -21.35
CA PHE A 496 -7.28 -22.72 -20.74
C PHE A 496 -6.01 -22.23 -21.40
N MET A 497 -5.99 -20.93 -21.70
CA MET A 497 -4.84 -20.21 -22.21
C MET A 497 -4.42 -19.15 -21.21
N PHE A 498 -3.12 -19.13 -20.91
CA PHE A 498 -2.49 -18.06 -20.15
C PHE A 498 -1.44 -17.38 -21.02
N THR A 499 -1.51 -16.06 -21.11
CA THR A 499 -0.48 -15.23 -21.75
C THR A 499 0.19 -14.36 -20.71
N ASP A 500 1.44 -14.00 -20.96
CA ASP A 500 2.21 -13.11 -20.09
C ASP A 500 3.30 -12.39 -20.90
N ILE A 501 3.50 -11.09 -20.65
CA ILE A 501 4.54 -10.31 -21.28
C ILE A 501 5.89 -10.62 -20.64
N VAL A 502 6.85 -11.03 -21.46
CA VAL A 502 8.19 -11.33 -21.01
C VAL A 502 8.89 -10.03 -20.61
N THR A 503 9.45 -10.00 -19.39
CA THR A 503 10.23 -8.88 -18.83
C THR A 503 9.46 -7.55 -18.86
N SER A 504 8.17 -7.57 -18.49
CA SER A 504 7.29 -6.38 -18.45
C SER A 504 7.87 -5.27 -17.57
N THR A 505 8.36 -5.60 -16.37
CA THR A 505 8.95 -4.63 -15.41
C THR A 505 10.16 -3.88 -15.96
N ASP A 506 11.07 -4.58 -16.65
CA ASP A 506 12.25 -3.96 -17.25
C ASP A 506 11.88 -3.01 -18.40
N LEU A 507 10.82 -3.35 -19.16
CA LEU A 507 10.33 -2.52 -20.27
C LEU A 507 9.70 -1.22 -19.77
N VAL A 508 8.93 -1.24 -18.67
CA VAL A 508 8.37 -0.03 -18.05
C VAL A 508 9.47 0.95 -17.66
N GLY A 509 10.52 0.46 -16.99
CA GLY A 509 11.63 1.30 -16.53
C GLY A 509 12.42 1.99 -17.66
N VAL A 510 12.37 1.45 -18.88
CA VAL A 510 13.10 1.99 -20.04
C VAL A 510 12.27 2.99 -20.84
N ILE A 511 10.96 2.76 -21.01
CA ILE A 511 10.12 3.58 -21.90
C ILE A 511 9.20 4.56 -21.15
N GLY A 512 9.08 4.42 -19.83
CA GLY A 512 8.23 5.25 -18.98
C GLY A 512 6.76 4.84 -18.99
N ASP A 513 6.04 5.22 -17.92
CA ASP A 513 4.69 4.74 -17.63
C ASP A 513 3.64 5.13 -18.69
N GLU A 514 3.73 6.34 -19.25
CA GLU A 514 2.76 6.83 -20.24
C GLU A 514 2.86 6.05 -21.56
N ALA A 515 4.08 5.85 -22.06
CA ALA A 515 4.33 5.08 -23.28
C ALA A 515 4.02 3.59 -23.07
N TRP A 516 4.30 3.05 -21.88
CA TRP A 516 3.92 1.68 -21.53
C TRP A 516 2.40 1.51 -21.50
N ALA A 517 1.65 2.46 -20.93
CA ALA A 517 0.20 2.42 -20.92
C ALA A 517 -0.39 2.45 -22.34
N GLU A 518 0.23 3.17 -23.29
CA GLU A 518 -0.14 3.12 -24.70
C GLU A 518 0.11 1.76 -25.35
N VAL A 519 1.28 1.18 -25.09
CA VAL A 519 1.64 -0.17 -25.55
C VAL A 519 0.65 -1.21 -25.02
N LEU A 520 0.31 -1.16 -23.73
CA LEU A 520 -0.68 -2.07 -23.13
C LEU A 520 -2.07 -1.89 -23.74
N ARG A 521 -2.54 -0.64 -23.93
CA ARG A 521 -3.85 -0.39 -24.57
C ARG A 521 -3.92 -0.96 -25.99
N TRP A 522 -2.84 -0.88 -26.76
CA TRP A 522 -2.75 -1.50 -28.08
C TRP A 522 -2.70 -3.03 -27.97
N HIS A 523 -1.80 -3.56 -27.14
CA HIS A 523 -1.60 -4.99 -26.93
C HIS A 523 -2.91 -5.68 -26.54
N ASP A 524 -3.59 -5.17 -25.52
CA ASP A 524 -4.83 -5.75 -25.00
C ASP A 524 -5.93 -5.74 -26.04
N ARG A 525 -6.00 -4.68 -26.86
CA ARG A 525 -6.97 -4.62 -27.96
C ARG A 525 -6.68 -5.69 -29.00
N GLU A 526 -5.42 -5.87 -29.42
CA GLU A 526 -5.06 -6.88 -30.42
C GLU A 526 -5.29 -8.31 -29.93
N LEU A 527 -4.95 -8.59 -28.66
CA LEU A 527 -5.20 -9.90 -28.05
C LEU A 527 -6.70 -10.18 -27.95
N ARG A 528 -7.51 -9.21 -27.52
CA ARG A 528 -8.98 -9.36 -27.47
C ARG A 528 -9.59 -9.68 -28.84
N VAL A 529 -9.11 -9.03 -29.90
CA VAL A 529 -9.58 -9.32 -31.27
C VAL A 529 -9.22 -10.75 -31.66
N ALA A 530 -7.97 -11.18 -31.47
CA ALA A 530 -7.55 -12.55 -31.77
C ALA A 530 -8.34 -13.60 -30.95
N ILE A 531 -8.50 -13.36 -29.64
CA ILE A 531 -9.28 -14.23 -28.75
C ILE A 531 -10.71 -14.40 -29.26
N ALA A 532 -11.38 -13.29 -29.59
CA ALA A 532 -12.76 -13.32 -30.07
C ALA A 532 -12.91 -14.01 -31.44
N GLU A 533 -12.00 -13.76 -32.39
CA GLU A 533 -12.01 -14.41 -33.71
C GLU A 533 -11.88 -15.94 -33.63
N HIS A 534 -11.15 -16.42 -32.62
CA HIS A 534 -10.96 -17.85 -32.35
C HIS A 534 -11.90 -18.40 -31.27
N ARG A 535 -13.02 -17.71 -31.00
CA ARG A 535 -14.08 -18.19 -30.09
C ARG A 535 -13.58 -18.47 -28.65
N GLY A 536 -12.62 -17.68 -28.18
CA GLY A 536 -12.19 -17.67 -26.80
C GLY A 536 -12.99 -16.68 -25.95
N ASP A 537 -13.25 -17.06 -24.70
CA ASP A 537 -13.86 -16.22 -23.68
C ASP A 537 -12.76 -15.67 -22.77
N GLU A 538 -12.58 -14.35 -22.73
CA GLU A 538 -11.72 -13.68 -21.73
C GLU A 538 -12.33 -13.90 -20.34
N VAL A 539 -11.58 -14.59 -19.48
CA VAL A 539 -11.99 -14.90 -18.11
C VAL A 539 -11.46 -13.85 -17.14
N ASP A 540 -10.19 -13.47 -17.30
CA ASP A 540 -9.51 -12.49 -16.48
C ASP A 540 -8.34 -11.82 -17.25
N HIS A 541 -7.92 -10.64 -16.79
CA HIS A 541 -6.82 -9.84 -17.36
C HIS A 541 -5.96 -9.27 -16.22
N THR A 542 -4.70 -9.73 -16.12
CA THR A 542 -3.81 -9.43 -14.98
C THR A 542 -2.85 -8.28 -15.25
N GLY A 543 -3.22 -7.33 -16.12
CA GLY A 543 -2.38 -6.19 -16.51
C GLY A 543 -1.36 -6.54 -17.60
N ASP A 544 -0.47 -7.50 -17.37
CA ASP A 544 0.54 -7.95 -18.34
C ASP A 544 0.26 -9.33 -18.96
N GLY A 545 -0.93 -9.90 -18.71
CA GLY A 545 -1.32 -11.21 -19.18
C GLY A 545 -2.84 -11.41 -19.28
N PHE A 546 -3.25 -12.43 -20.04
CA PHE A 546 -4.65 -12.81 -20.20
C PHE A 546 -4.87 -14.24 -19.71
N PHE A 547 -5.99 -14.45 -19.02
CA PHE A 547 -6.57 -15.76 -18.77
C PHE A 547 -7.81 -15.94 -19.64
N VAL A 548 -7.76 -16.94 -20.52
CA VAL A 548 -8.80 -17.17 -21.54
C VAL A 548 -9.24 -18.63 -21.52
N ALA A 549 -10.53 -18.88 -21.72
CA ALA A 549 -11.09 -20.21 -21.86
C ALA A 549 -11.64 -20.43 -23.27
N PHE A 550 -11.32 -21.59 -23.85
CA PHE A 550 -11.82 -22.03 -25.15
C PHE A 550 -12.61 -23.32 -24.98
N GLU A 551 -13.66 -23.49 -25.79
CA GLU A 551 -14.42 -24.75 -25.84
C GLU A 551 -13.55 -25.89 -26.38
N ARG A 552 -12.67 -25.61 -27.35
CA ARG A 552 -11.93 -26.63 -28.10
C ARG A 552 -10.41 -26.38 -28.07
N PRO A 553 -9.59 -27.42 -27.89
CA PRO A 553 -8.12 -27.30 -27.95
C PRO A 553 -7.59 -26.71 -29.26
N ALA A 554 -8.21 -27.08 -30.39
CA ALA A 554 -7.80 -26.57 -31.71
C ALA A 554 -7.98 -25.06 -31.84
N ASP A 555 -9.09 -24.52 -31.31
CA ASP A 555 -9.39 -23.09 -31.35
C ASP A 555 -8.39 -22.32 -30.46
N ALA A 556 -8.02 -22.86 -29.30
CA ALA A 556 -7.00 -22.27 -28.42
C ALA A 556 -5.60 -22.25 -29.06
N ILE A 557 -5.21 -23.32 -29.77
CA ILE A 557 -3.93 -23.38 -30.48
C ILE A 557 -3.93 -22.39 -31.67
N GLU A 558 -5.00 -22.35 -32.47
CA GLU A 558 -5.10 -21.39 -33.58
C GLU A 558 -5.09 -19.93 -33.07
N GLY A 559 -5.79 -19.64 -31.97
CA GLY A 559 -5.76 -18.33 -31.30
C GLY A 559 -4.38 -17.93 -30.79
N ALA A 560 -3.67 -18.83 -30.10
CA ALA A 560 -2.32 -18.59 -29.63
C ALA A 560 -1.33 -18.28 -30.78
N VAL A 561 -1.46 -18.99 -31.90
CA VAL A 561 -0.65 -18.74 -33.10
C VAL A 561 -0.97 -17.38 -33.73
N ASP A 562 -2.25 -17.03 -33.83
CA ASP A 562 -2.66 -15.74 -34.39
C ASP A 562 -2.14 -14.57 -33.53
N ILE A 563 -2.23 -14.67 -32.20
CA ILE A 563 -1.66 -13.68 -31.27
C ILE A 563 -0.17 -13.48 -31.56
N GLN A 564 0.64 -14.55 -31.59
CA GLN A 564 2.07 -14.44 -31.86
C GLN A 564 2.35 -13.79 -33.23
N ARG A 565 1.58 -14.12 -34.26
CA ARG A 565 1.72 -13.55 -35.61
C ARG A 565 1.35 -12.07 -35.68
N ARG A 566 0.31 -11.63 -34.96
CA ARG A 566 -0.06 -10.21 -34.86
C ARG A 566 1.04 -9.40 -34.19
N LEU A 567 1.63 -9.91 -33.11
CA LEU A 567 2.75 -9.24 -32.42
C LEU A 567 4.00 -9.16 -33.31
N VAL A 568 4.32 -10.22 -34.08
CA VAL A 568 5.43 -10.18 -35.05
C VAL A 568 5.15 -9.20 -36.18
N ARG A 569 3.93 -9.18 -36.71
CA ARG A 569 3.53 -8.24 -37.77
C ARG A 569 3.66 -6.80 -37.27
N HIS A 570 3.19 -6.50 -36.07
CA HIS A 570 3.30 -5.17 -35.50
C HIS A 570 4.77 -4.76 -35.28
N ARG A 571 5.63 -5.67 -34.77
CA ARG A 571 7.09 -5.44 -34.70
C ARG A 571 7.68 -5.04 -36.06
N ARG A 572 7.23 -5.68 -37.15
CA ARG A 572 7.72 -5.37 -38.51
C ARG A 572 7.21 -4.04 -39.06
N GLU A 573 5.96 -3.70 -38.78
CA GLU A 573 5.30 -2.51 -39.35
C GLU A 573 5.57 -1.23 -38.52
N HIS A 574 5.69 -1.35 -37.18
CA HIS A 574 5.74 -0.23 -36.24
C HIS A 574 6.99 -0.24 -35.35
N GLY A 575 7.91 -1.19 -35.57
CA GLY A 575 9.22 -1.25 -34.91
C GLY A 575 9.24 -1.99 -33.56
N PHE A 576 8.17 -1.92 -32.77
CA PHE A 576 8.13 -2.52 -31.44
C PHE A 576 6.80 -3.20 -31.11
N ALA A 577 6.86 -4.38 -30.49
CA ALA A 577 5.77 -4.99 -29.72
C ALA A 577 6.39 -5.86 -28.61
N PRO A 578 5.79 -5.91 -27.41
CA PRO A 578 6.23 -6.80 -26.35
C PRO A 578 6.22 -8.26 -26.83
N SER A 579 7.21 -9.03 -26.36
CA SER A 579 7.23 -10.48 -26.57
C SER A 579 6.44 -11.14 -25.47
N ILE A 580 5.63 -12.13 -25.81
CA ILE A 580 4.81 -12.86 -24.84
C ILE A 580 5.18 -14.33 -24.82
N ARG A 581 4.85 -14.97 -23.71
CA ARG A 581 4.84 -16.44 -23.54
C ARG A 581 3.39 -16.91 -23.42
N ILE A 582 3.06 -18.07 -24.00
CA ILE A 582 1.70 -18.61 -23.99
C ILE A 582 1.70 -20.07 -23.52
N GLY A 583 0.81 -20.40 -22.57
CA GLY A 583 0.56 -21.76 -22.11
C GLY A 583 -0.85 -22.25 -22.39
N LEU A 584 -1.00 -23.51 -22.81
CA LEU A 584 -2.27 -24.14 -23.16
C LEU A 584 -2.47 -25.49 -22.45
N HIS A 585 -3.63 -25.65 -21.79
CA HIS A 585 -4.01 -26.92 -21.19
C HIS A 585 -5.53 -27.12 -21.12
N ALA A 586 -6.00 -28.24 -21.65
CA ALA A 586 -7.37 -28.70 -21.56
C ALA A 586 -7.56 -29.54 -20.30
N ALA A 587 -8.54 -29.15 -19.50
CA ALA A 587 -8.86 -29.83 -18.27
C ALA A 587 -10.33 -29.63 -17.89
N GLU A 588 -10.83 -30.51 -17.03
CA GLU A 588 -12.07 -30.27 -16.34
C GLU A 588 -11.91 -29.14 -15.32
N ALA A 589 -12.89 -28.24 -15.31
CA ALA A 589 -13.01 -27.20 -14.32
C ALA A 589 -14.48 -27.02 -13.92
N THR A 590 -14.66 -26.47 -12.73
CA THR A 590 -15.97 -26.08 -12.25
C THR A 590 -16.26 -24.68 -12.80
N ARG A 591 -17.28 -24.54 -13.65
CA ARG A 591 -17.71 -23.23 -14.16
C ARG A 591 -18.59 -22.54 -13.13
N LYS A 592 -18.23 -21.30 -12.76
CA LYS A 592 -19.04 -20.41 -11.92
C LYS A 592 -19.24 -19.09 -12.66
N GLY A 593 -20.38 -18.96 -13.36
CA GLY A 593 -20.64 -17.80 -14.22
C GLY A 593 -19.66 -17.73 -15.40
N ARG A 594 -18.84 -16.67 -15.43
CA ARG A 594 -17.77 -16.47 -16.43
C ARG A 594 -16.40 -16.99 -15.97
N ASN A 595 -16.25 -17.37 -14.70
CA ASN A 595 -14.97 -17.81 -14.14
C ASN A 595 -14.86 -19.35 -14.06
N PHE A 596 -13.63 -19.84 -13.96
CA PHE A 596 -13.29 -21.27 -13.91
C PHE A 596 -12.35 -21.56 -12.75
N THR A 597 -12.67 -22.58 -11.96
CA THR A 597 -11.81 -23.02 -10.85
C THR A 597 -11.56 -24.53 -10.91
N GLY A 598 -10.37 -24.94 -10.47
CA GLY A 598 -9.98 -26.35 -10.43
C GLY A 598 -8.49 -26.56 -10.67
N GLN A 599 -8.01 -27.75 -10.32
CA GLN A 599 -6.59 -28.12 -10.46
C GLN A 599 -6.06 -27.92 -11.89
N GLY A 600 -6.90 -28.16 -12.90
CA GLY A 600 -6.56 -27.95 -14.31
C GLY A 600 -6.22 -26.51 -14.68
N VAL A 601 -6.87 -25.52 -14.06
CA VAL A 601 -6.59 -24.10 -14.29
C VAL A 601 -5.19 -23.74 -13.79
N HIS A 602 -4.82 -24.21 -12.60
CA HIS A 602 -3.48 -23.99 -12.05
C HIS A 602 -2.39 -24.68 -12.87
N VAL A 603 -2.66 -25.85 -13.45
CA VAL A 603 -1.74 -26.52 -14.36
C VAL A 603 -1.54 -25.69 -15.63
N ALA A 604 -2.61 -25.15 -16.22
CA ALA A 604 -2.54 -24.29 -17.39
C ALA A 604 -1.68 -23.03 -17.15
N ALA A 605 -1.90 -22.34 -16.03
CA ALA A 605 -1.12 -21.16 -15.64
C ALA A 605 0.38 -21.48 -15.50
N ARG A 606 0.70 -22.63 -14.88
CA ARG A 606 2.09 -23.07 -14.68
C ARG A 606 2.75 -23.50 -15.99
N ILE A 607 2.00 -24.08 -16.93
CA ILE A 607 2.51 -24.33 -18.29
C ILE A 607 2.84 -23.00 -18.99
N GLY A 608 2.01 -21.97 -18.83
CA GLY A 608 2.28 -20.62 -19.34
C GLY A 608 3.56 -20.02 -18.77
N ALA A 609 3.74 -20.13 -17.44
CA ALA A 609 4.97 -19.66 -16.78
C ALA A 609 6.23 -20.41 -17.21
N ALA A 610 6.11 -21.69 -17.59
CA ALA A 610 7.21 -22.51 -18.08
C ALA A 610 7.56 -22.28 -19.56
N ALA A 611 6.72 -21.55 -20.30
CA ALA A 611 6.99 -21.17 -21.68
C ALA A 611 8.06 -20.06 -21.75
N GLY A 612 8.97 -20.19 -22.70
CA GLY A 612 9.98 -19.20 -23.02
C GLY A 612 9.44 -18.03 -23.84
N LYS A 613 10.34 -17.09 -24.16
CA LYS A 613 10.04 -15.93 -24.99
C LYS A 613 9.54 -16.35 -26.37
N ASP A 614 8.42 -15.75 -26.81
CA ASP A 614 7.81 -16.04 -28.11
C ASP A 614 7.43 -17.54 -28.28
N GLU A 615 7.30 -18.29 -27.18
CA GLU A 615 6.95 -19.72 -27.17
C GLU A 615 5.45 -19.93 -26.90
N ILE A 616 4.86 -20.89 -27.60
CA ILE A 616 3.54 -21.46 -27.29
C ILE A 616 3.77 -22.87 -26.79
N LEU A 617 3.50 -23.10 -25.50
CA LEU A 617 3.68 -24.38 -24.83
C LEU A 617 2.32 -25.01 -24.54
N VAL A 618 2.09 -26.21 -25.06
CA VAL A 618 0.83 -26.95 -24.89
C VAL A 618 1.09 -28.30 -24.24
N SER A 619 0.25 -28.73 -23.29
CA SER A 619 0.37 -30.10 -22.77
C SER A 619 0.13 -31.13 -23.89
N ALA A 620 0.91 -32.22 -23.92
CA ALA A 620 0.82 -33.24 -24.97
C ALA A 620 -0.60 -33.85 -25.09
N ALA A 621 -1.30 -34.01 -23.97
CA ALA A 621 -2.70 -34.45 -23.96
C ALA A 621 -3.65 -33.47 -24.67
N THR A 622 -3.43 -32.16 -24.48
CA THR A 622 -4.23 -31.11 -25.15
C THR A 622 -3.94 -31.06 -26.65
N ALA A 623 -2.66 -31.23 -27.02
CA ALA A 623 -2.25 -31.28 -28.42
C ALA A 623 -2.86 -32.50 -29.13
N ALA A 624 -2.86 -33.67 -28.48
CA ALA A 624 -3.52 -34.87 -28.98
C ALA A 624 -5.05 -34.69 -29.10
N ALA A 625 -5.68 -34.06 -28.11
CA ALA A 625 -7.12 -33.78 -28.11
C ALA A 625 -7.57 -32.75 -29.17
N ALA A 626 -6.66 -31.90 -29.67
CA ALA A 626 -6.92 -30.99 -30.78
C ALA A 626 -7.10 -31.71 -32.13
N GLY A 627 -6.66 -32.98 -32.24
CA GLY A 627 -6.73 -33.75 -33.48
C GLY A 627 -5.72 -33.25 -34.52
N ARG A 628 -6.17 -32.98 -35.76
CA ARG A 628 -5.28 -32.52 -36.83
C ARG A 628 -4.92 -31.04 -36.64
N ILE A 629 -3.76 -30.80 -36.04
CA ILE A 629 -3.15 -29.47 -35.92
C ILE A 629 -2.42 -29.13 -37.24
N ARG A 630 -2.54 -27.89 -37.72
CA ARG A 630 -1.91 -27.42 -38.97
C ARG A 630 -0.45 -27.00 -38.82
N PHE A 631 0.03 -27.00 -37.58
CA PHE A 631 1.35 -26.54 -37.15
C PHE A 631 2.21 -27.72 -36.71
N GLY A 632 3.53 -27.60 -36.87
CA GLY A 632 4.46 -28.57 -36.34
C GLY A 632 4.42 -28.58 -34.80
N LEU A 633 4.63 -29.74 -34.20
CA LEU A 633 4.84 -29.87 -32.75
C LEU A 633 6.23 -30.44 -32.50
N ALA A 634 6.95 -29.83 -31.57
CA ALA A 634 8.18 -30.43 -31.07
C ALA A 634 7.91 -31.78 -30.38
N ALA A 635 8.96 -32.60 -30.23
CA ALA A 635 8.87 -33.81 -29.44
C ALA A 635 8.41 -33.49 -28.00
N PRO A 636 7.51 -34.28 -27.40
CA PRO A 636 7.11 -34.10 -26.00
C PRO A 636 8.32 -34.08 -25.08
N ARG A 637 8.31 -33.16 -24.11
CA ARG A 637 9.28 -33.09 -23.03
C ARG A 637 8.57 -33.01 -21.68
N PRO A 638 9.07 -33.71 -20.64
CA PRO A 638 8.51 -33.60 -19.31
C PRO A 638 8.89 -32.25 -18.69
N VAL A 639 7.94 -31.60 -18.02
CA VAL A 639 8.18 -30.43 -17.17
C VAL A 639 7.60 -30.69 -15.78
N THR A 640 8.44 -30.50 -14.76
CA THR A 640 7.99 -30.56 -13.36
C THR A 640 7.42 -29.20 -12.97
N LEU A 641 6.14 -29.17 -12.63
CA LEU A 641 5.44 -27.94 -12.23
C LEU A 641 5.31 -27.93 -10.70
N LYS A 642 5.62 -26.79 -10.06
CA LYS A 642 5.48 -26.62 -8.60
C LYS A 642 4.09 -27.08 -8.17
N GLY A 643 3.97 -27.99 -7.19
CA GLY A 643 2.68 -28.46 -6.67
C GLY A 643 1.91 -29.47 -7.56
N VAL A 644 2.53 -30.02 -8.60
CA VAL A 644 2.00 -31.17 -9.36
C VAL A 644 2.89 -32.37 -9.07
N LYS A 645 2.31 -33.49 -8.61
CA LYS A 645 3.08 -34.67 -8.16
C LYS A 645 3.82 -35.38 -9.29
N GLU A 646 3.25 -35.37 -10.50
CA GLU A 646 3.81 -36.04 -11.67
C GLU A 646 4.23 -34.99 -12.72
N PRO A 647 5.38 -35.18 -13.40
CA PRO A 647 5.77 -34.32 -14.52
C PRO A 647 4.69 -34.32 -15.61
N ILE A 648 4.41 -33.14 -16.16
CA ILE A 648 3.47 -32.99 -17.28
C ILE A 648 4.27 -32.95 -18.58
N GLU A 649 3.90 -33.80 -19.54
CA GLU A 649 4.44 -33.76 -20.90
C GLU A 649 3.90 -32.53 -21.64
N VAL A 650 4.81 -31.72 -22.17
CA VAL A 650 4.50 -30.51 -22.94
C VAL A 650 5.19 -30.52 -24.29
N GLN A 651 4.61 -29.82 -25.27
CA GLN A 651 5.12 -29.67 -26.62
C GLN A 651 5.09 -28.19 -27.01
N SER A 652 6.13 -27.73 -27.69
CA SER A 652 6.17 -26.40 -28.27
C SER A 652 5.49 -26.43 -29.64
N VAL A 653 4.62 -25.46 -29.92
CA VAL A 653 3.97 -25.30 -31.23
C VAL A 653 4.87 -24.51 -32.16
N ASP A 654 5.16 -25.06 -33.34
CA ASP A 654 5.90 -24.37 -34.41
C ASP A 654 4.95 -23.45 -35.19
N TRP A 655 4.86 -22.20 -34.74
CA TRP A 655 3.88 -21.22 -35.20
C TRP A 655 4.40 -20.25 -36.28
N ARG A 656 5.72 -20.27 -36.51
CA ARG A 656 6.45 -19.28 -37.32
C ARG A 656 6.22 -19.42 -38.82
#